data_AF-A0A8S2Z2Y4-F1
#
_entry.id   AF-A0A8S2Z2Y4-F1
#
_cell.length_a   1.000
_cell.length_b   1.000
_cell.length_c   1.000
_cell.angle_alpha   90.00
_cell.angle_beta   90.00
_cell.angle_gamma   90.00
#
_symmetry.space_group_name_H-M   'P 1'
#
loop_
_entity.id
_entity.type
_entity.pdbx_description
1 polymer ?
#
loop_
_entity_poly.entity_id
_entity_poly.type
_entity_poly.pdbx_seq_one_letter_code
_entity_poly.pdbx_strand_id
1 'polypeptide(L)'
;QAQSYPVTTLYLDQLDHYLREFVDCERKYLSMRNNKQLQKFIDNYHEKQLFETISAYHISSIDQNQYINRLMSIREKQATIYEELLMLEMRVLFQLQEYDQQYENEFLQLESHLLNSININGSSIYEQIQQHMNYQTNKLKQQVSMKIRSLRGILIKNHRRSSSAKNTVGVWPEPYLELLTNVFNCYEWKYLSFGPSCIRINQSAICPRHQQEIAIRKDHKSIYDKVRSHLNEHYFVPMTATILKQYSNQLLHDLNLSYFSPLSYNDQTLALKQAKKVVSIQRKIKKHHLILRVTDKGYNFYIGTEKEFDKKTQSFFQDTNAFIELKENPFNKIQDNVIHLLNQIRVKNFIFQWQCNKMMPNRIKCQLSHLYFNPKTHKDGIPVRPIENTIHAPTTNISNYLDEIIRPIFDKECQNTTIIDGSSLIQALHQYMRKGLFKSTTLFCTFDIRNLYTMLPQEEALNILIEFLNIHGYTKVKGIPLETIRLLASIVLKENVFVYGKKIYQQVLGGAMGSSFTLTLANIFMWKWQKELVRRQDMTGEYYGRYIDDVFMTWNKSENELKKILENANTWHPNIKLEYKIGKSLPFLDVLLTNINGTLSTPVYHKPAAEPYVVPFISDHPRHVFDNIVQTSLRRAIKYSSTLQSFNDARRYIKSTFLYNG
;
A
#
# COMPACT_ATOMS: atom_id res chain seq x y z
N GLN A 1 18.01 71.66 5.59
CA GLN A 1 17.00 71.94 6.63
C GLN A 1 15.98 70.83 6.61
N ALA A 2 15.68 70.26 7.78
CA ALA A 2 14.69 69.21 7.98
C ALA A 2 13.27 69.71 7.72
N GLN A 3 12.36 68.83 7.27
CA GLN A 3 11.12 68.47 7.99
C GLN A 3 10.26 67.45 7.22
N SER A 4 10.05 66.29 7.87
CA SER A 4 8.99 65.26 7.75
C SER A 4 8.05 65.23 6.53
N TYR A 5 8.11 64.14 5.77
CA TYR A 5 6.98 63.62 4.98
C TYR A 5 6.34 62.43 5.71
N PRO A 6 5.01 62.42 5.96
CA PRO A 6 4.32 61.25 6.47
C PRO A 6 4.00 60.26 5.34
N VAL A 7 4.22 58.99 5.65
CA VAL A 7 3.72 57.81 4.93
C VAL A 7 2.23 57.63 5.24
N THR A 8 1.39 57.47 4.21
CA THR A 8 0.11 56.75 4.32
C THR A 8 -0.18 55.95 3.04
N THR A 9 0.18 54.66 3.11
CA THR A 9 -0.53 53.45 2.64
C THR A 9 -1.68 53.59 1.61
N LEU A 10 -1.49 52.99 0.42
CA LEU A 10 -2.60 52.43 -0.38
C LEU A 10 -3.11 51.18 0.36
N TYR A 11 -4.38 51.16 0.78
CA TYR A 11 -4.97 50.04 1.53
C TYR A 11 -5.73 49.05 0.62
N LEU A 12 -5.75 47.79 1.07
CA LEU A 12 -6.34 46.60 0.46
C LEU A 12 -7.84 46.69 0.10
N ASP A 13 -8.56 47.71 0.55
CA ASP A 13 -10.04 47.78 0.49
C ASP A 13 -10.60 47.97 -0.93
N GLN A 14 -9.83 48.56 -1.85
CA GLN A 14 -10.24 48.68 -3.26
C GLN A 14 -10.14 47.36 -4.04
N LEU A 15 -9.30 46.43 -3.57
CA LEU A 15 -9.12 45.11 -4.20
C LEU A 15 -10.22 44.13 -3.75
N ASP A 16 -10.72 44.29 -2.52
CA ASP A 16 -11.81 43.49 -1.96
C ASP A 16 -13.18 43.82 -2.59
N HIS A 17 -13.38 45.05 -3.07
CA HIS A 17 -14.59 45.47 -3.80
C HIS A 17 -14.79 44.71 -5.13
N TYR A 18 -13.73 44.54 -5.93
CA TYR A 18 -13.78 43.82 -7.21
C TYR A 18 -13.96 42.30 -7.04
N LEU A 19 -13.51 41.72 -5.92
CA LEU A 19 -13.69 40.29 -5.61
C LEU A 19 -15.14 39.97 -5.20
N ARG A 20 -15.85 40.89 -4.55
CA ARG A 20 -17.26 40.70 -4.14
C ARG A 20 -18.23 40.75 -5.33
N GLU A 21 -18.04 41.64 -6.31
CA GLU A 21 -18.88 41.66 -7.53
C GLU A 21 -18.75 40.37 -8.36
N PHE A 22 -17.57 39.76 -8.41
CA PHE A 22 -17.32 38.51 -9.13
C PHE A 22 -18.04 37.30 -8.49
N VAL A 23 -18.07 37.23 -7.16
CA VAL A 23 -18.75 36.15 -6.39
C VAL A 23 -20.28 36.23 -6.50
N ASP A 24 -20.85 37.44 -6.61
CA ASP A 24 -22.30 37.63 -6.78
C ASP A 24 -22.81 37.23 -8.19
N CYS A 25 -21.98 37.36 -9.23
CA CYS A 25 -22.29 36.84 -10.56
C CYS A 25 -22.35 35.29 -10.61
N GLU A 26 -21.48 34.59 -9.85
CA GLU A 26 -21.52 33.13 -9.72
C GLU A 26 -22.74 32.62 -8.92
N ARG A 27 -23.13 33.32 -7.84
CA ARG A 27 -24.31 32.96 -7.02
C ARG A 27 -25.62 33.02 -7.81
N LYS A 28 -25.79 33.99 -8.73
CA LYS A 28 -26.97 34.07 -9.62
C LYS A 28 -27.07 32.90 -10.61
N TYR A 29 -25.93 32.40 -11.12
CA TYR A 29 -25.86 31.25 -12.04
C TYR A 29 -26.21 29.92 -11.35
N LEU A 30 -25.78 29.73 -10.08
CA LEU A 30 -26.08 28.54 -9.27
C LEU A 30 -27.54 28.45 -8.81
N SER A 31 -28.19 29.60 -8.52
CA SER A 31 -29.58 29.69 -8.06
C SER A 31 -30.60 29.25 -9.14
N MET A 32 -30.41 29.61 -10.41
CA MET A 32 -31.33 29.21 -11.49
C MET A 32 -31.30 27.70 -11.81
N ARG A 33 -30.18 27.03 -11.55
CA ARG A 33 -29.98 25.61 -11.88
C ARG A 33 -30.59 24.67 -10.82
N ASN A 34 -30.64 25.10 -9.55
CA ASN A 34 -31.18 24.33 -8.43
C ASN A 34 -32.71 24.31 -8.37
N ASN A 35 -33.41 25.38 -8.78
CA ASN A 35 -34.88 25.41 -8.77
C ASN A 35 -35.51 24.42 -9.77
N LYS A 36 -34.88 24.18 -10.93
CA LYS A 36 -35.34 23.16 -11.89
C LYS A 36 -35.15 21.72 -11.40
N GLN A 37 -34.17 21.48 -10.54
CA GLN A 37 -33.92 20.15 -9.96
C GLN A 37 -34.84 19.85 -8.77
N LEU A 38 -35.17 20.88 -7.98
CA LEU A 38 -36.11 20.79 -6.86
C LEU A 38 -37.53 20.42 -7.34
N GLN A 39 -38.00 21.01 -8.44
CA GLN A 39 -39.34 20.68 -8.97
C GLN A 39 -39.42 19.23 -9.45
N LYS A 40 -38.38 18.75 -10.14
CA LYS A 40 -38.29 17.37 -10.64
C LYS A 40 -38.20 16.31 -9.53
N PHE A 41 -37.72 16.70 -8.35
CA PHE A 41 -37.66 15.87 -7.16
C PHE A 41 -39.03 15.79 -6.45
N ILE A 42 -39.76 16.91 -6.40
CA ILE A 42 -41.11 16.98 -5.82
C ILE A 42 -42.10 16.12 -6.63
N ASP A 43 -42.02 16.16 -7.96
CA ASP A 43 -42.91 15.38 -8.84
C ASP A 43 -42.74 13.86 -8.66
N ASN A 44 -41.51 13.38 -8.47
CA ASN A 44 -41.20 11.95 -8.26
C ASN A 44 -41.58 11.43 -6.86
N TYR A 45 -41.73 12.32 -5.88
CA TYR A 45 -42.06 11.95 -4.49
C TYR A 45 -43.57 11.73 -4.28
N HIS A 46 -44.42 12.36 -5.10
CA HIS A 46 -45.87 12.31 -4.92
C HIS A 46 -46.55 11.07 -5.55
N GLU A 47 -45.91 10.34 -6.48
CA GLU A 47 -46.46 9.14 -7.12
C GLU A 47 -46.37 7.84 -6.28
N LYS A 48 -46.59 7.93 -4.96
CA LYS A 48 -46.60 6.82 -3.96
C LYS A 48 -47.22 5.49 -4.45
N GLN A 49 -46.42 4.55 -4.95
CA GLN A 49 -46.89 3.19 -5.28
C GLN A 49 -46.02 2.03 -4.71
N LEU A 50 -45.11 2.29 -3.76
CA LEU A 50 -44.18 1.26 -3.25
C LEU A 50 -44.48 0.71 -1.85
N PHE A 51 -45.48 1.25 -1.13
CA PHE A 51 -45.66 0.93 0.30
C PHE A 51 -46.83 0.00 0.64
N GLU A 52 -47.68 -0.38 -0.31
CA GLU A 52 -48.86 -1.22 -0.01
C GLU A 52 -48.63 -2.73 -0.18
N THR A 53 -47.52 -3.18 -0.78
CA THR A 53 -47.30 -4.62 -1.04
C THR A 53 -46.47 -5.36 0.02
N ILE A 54 -46.07 -4.70 1.12
CA ILE A 54 -45.10 -5.25 2.09
C ILE A 54 -45.76 -5.94 3.30
N SER A 55 -47.09 -5.91 3.44
CA SER A 55 -47.81 -6.59 4.53
C SER A 55 -48.26 -8.03 4.21
N ALA A 56 -47.98 -8.56 3.01
CA ALA A 56 -48.29 -9.95 2.68
C ALA A 56 -47.01 -10.74 2.35
N TYR A 57 -46.92 -11.93 2.95
CA TYR A 57 -46.07 -13.08 2.63
C TYR A 57 -45.00 -13.50 3.66
N HIS A 58 -45.36 -14.62 4.31
CA HIS A 58 -44.58 -15.51 5.14
C HIS A 58 -43.43 -16.20 4.39
N ILE A 59 -42.45 -16.63 5.18
CA ILE A 59 -41.21 -17.30 4.82
C ILE A 59 -41.49 -18.71 4.27
N SER A 60 -41.13 -18.97 3.01
CA SER A 60 -40.67 -20.29 2.55
C SER A 60 -39.94 -20.16 1.20
N SER A 61 -38.75 -20.77 1.12
CA SER A 61 -37.82 -20.83 -0.03
C SER A 61 -37.33 -19.48 -0.60
N ILE A 62 -36.04 -19.15 -0.44
CA ILE A 62 -35.44 -18.00 -1.12
C ILE A 62 -34.24 -18.45 -1.95
N ASP A 63 -34.36 -18.21 -3.25
CA ASP A 63 -33.34 -18.18 -4.30
C ASP A 63 -32.19 -17.21 -3.94
N GLN A 64 -30.94 -17.67 -4.05
CA GLN A 64 -29.73 -16.91 -3.67
C GLN A 64 -29.67 -15.51 -4.32
N ASN A 65 -30.21 -15.36 -5.53
CA ASN A 65 -30.22 -14.07 -6.23
C ASN A 65 -31.12 -13.03 -5.56
N GLN A 66 -32.24 -13.45 -4.97
CA GLN A 66 -33.16 -12.53 -4.30
C GLN A 66 -32.60 -12.07 -2.94
N TYR A 67 -31.83 -12.92 -2.26
CA TYR A 67 -31.09 -12.57 -1.05
C TYR A 67 -29.94 -11.60 -1.32
N ILE A 68 -29.19 -11.82 -2.40
CA ILE A 68 -28.12 -10.93 -2.87
C ILE A 68 -28.70 -9.55 -3.25
N ASN A 69 -29.81 -9.51 -3.99
CA ASN A 69 -30.47 -8.25 -4.35
C ASN A 69 -31.00 -7.50 -3.11
N ARG A 70 -31.46 -8.23 -2.08
CA ARG A 70 -31.91 -7.66 -0.80
C ARG A 70 -30.74 -7.10 0.02
N LEU A 71 -29.58 -7.77 0.02
CA LEU A 71 -28.34 -7.26 0.61
C LEU A 71 -27.82 -6.02 -0.13
N MET A 72 -27.89 -6.01 -1.46
CA MET A 72 -27.52 -4.86 -2.28
C MET A 72 -28.42 -3.65 -1.98
N SER A 73 -29.74 -3.83 -1.87
CA SER A 73 -30.66 -2.74 -1.49
C SER A 73 -30.41 -2.22 -0.06
N ILE A 74 -30.04 -3.08 0.88
CA ILE A 74 -29.64 -2.65 2.25
C ILE A 74 -28.33 -1.86 2.20
N ARG A 75 -27.37 -2.28 1.36
CA ARG A 75 -26.09 -1.58 1.17
C ARG A 75 -26.24 -0.26 0.43
N GLU A 76 -27.15 -0.18 -0.54
CA GLU A 76 -27.52 1.07 -1.21
C GLU A 76 -28.14 2.05 -0.20
N LYS A 77 -29.08 1.60 0.64
CA LYS A 77 -29.65 2.42 1.73
C LYS A 77 -28.59 2.85 2.76
N GLN A 78 -27.62 1.99 3.09
CA GLN A 78 -26.49 2.35 3.94
C GLN A 78 -25.59 3.38 3.28
N ALA A 79 -25.30 3.24 1.99
CA ALA A 79 -24.51 4.20 1.22
C ALA A 79 -25.21 5.56 1.15
N THR A 80 -26.54 5.59 0.94
CA THR A 80 -27.34 6.82 0.97
C THR A 80 -27.27 7.51 2.35
N ILE A 81 -27.38 6.75 3.44
CA ILE A 81 -27.25 7.30 4.81
C ILE A 81 -25.82 7.83 5.07
N TYR A 82 -24.79 7.15 4.55
CA TYR A 82 -23.40 7.62 4.63
C TYR A 82 -23.17 8.88 3.80
N GLU A 83 -23.79 8.99 2.62
CA GLU A 83 -23.75 10.20 1.80
C GLU A 83 -24.50 11.36 2.46
N GLU A 84 -25.65 11.12 3.10
CA GLU A 84 -26.36 12.12 3.89
C GLU A 84 -25.55 12.57 5.12
N LEU A 85 -24.86 11.65 5.81
CA LEU A 85 -23.98 11.96 6.93
C LEU A 85 -22.79 12.82 6.49
N LEU A 86 -22.18 12.47 5.35
CA LEU A 86 -21.06 13.21 4.77
C LEU A 86 -21.50 14.59 4.28
N MET A 87 -22.68 14.71 3.67
CA MET A 87 -23.27 16.00 3.27
C MET A 87 -23.61 16.87 4.48
N LEU A 88 -24.00 16.29 5.61
CA LEU A 88 -24.19 16.99 6.88
C LEU A 88 -22.86 17.43 7.50
N GLU A 89 -21.82 16.58 7.49
CA GLU A 89 -20.48 16.93 7.98
C GLU A 89 -19.81 18.00 7.10
N MET A 90 -19.99 17.93 5.78
CA MET A 90 -19.55 18.97 4.84
C MET A 90 -20.33 20.28 5.02
N ARG A 91 -21.67 20.23 5.22
CA ARG A 91 -22.45 21.44 5.54
C ARG A 91 -22.00 22.12 6.84
N VAL A 92 -21.63 21.35 7.87
CA VAL A 92 -21.10 21.87 9.14
C VAL A 92 -19.71 22.49 8.95
N LEU A 93 -18.84 21.89 8.13
CA LEU A 93 -17.51 22.41 7.82
C LEU A 93 -17.56 23.68 6.94
N PHE A 94 -18.46 23.73 5.94
CA PHE A 94 -18.66 24.90 5.10
C PHE A 94 -19.36 26.06 5.85
N GLN A 95 -20.33 25.76 6.73
CA GLN A 95 -20.95 26.79 7.57
C GLN A 95 -19.96 27.40 8.57
N LEU A 96 -19.00 26.64 9.13
CA LEU A 96 -18.01 27.20 10.04
C LEU A 96 -17.02 28.17 9.35
N GLN A 97 -16.71 27.96 8.06
CA GLN A 97 -15.85 28.88 7.29
C GLN A 97 -16.58 30.12 6.78
N GLU A 98 -17.86 30.02 6.41
CA GLU A 98 -18.66 31.20 6.03
C GLU A 98 -18.95 32.10 7.24
N TYR A 99 -19.08 31.56 8.46
CA TYR A 99 -19.31 32.35 9.66
C TYR A 99 -18.07 33.14 10.13
N ASP A 100 -16.85 32.60 10.05
CA ASP A 100 -15.65 33.34 10.47
C ASP A 100 -15.39 34.58 9.59
N GLN A 101 -15.70 34.51 8.29
CA GLN A 101 -15.52 35.61 7.34
C GLN A 101 -16.65 36.67 7.40
N GLN A 102 -17.84 36.26 7.86
CA GLN A 102 -18.99 37.15 8.07
C GLN A 102 -18.89 37.90 9.42
N TYR A 103 -18.29 37.28 10.45
CA TYR A 103 -18.04 37.93 11.74
C TYR A 103 -16.94 38.98 11.70
N GLU A 104 -15.86 38.80 10.92
CA GLU A 104 -14.82 39.83 10.75
C GLU A 104 -15.38 41.11 10.09
N ASN A 105 -16.26 40.95 9.10
CA ASN A 105 -16.87 42.07 8.39
C ASN A 105 -17.94 42.81 9.24
N GLU A 106 -18.75 42.09 10.03
CA GLU A 106 -19.72 42.71 10.95
C GLU A 106 -19.04 43.39 12.15
N PHE A 107 -17.92 42.84 12.64
CA PHE A 107 -17.12 43.46 13.70
C PHE A 107 -16.50 44.79 13.26
N LEU A 108 -15.94 44.85 12.05
CA LEU A 108 -15.36 46.08 11.47
C LEU A 108 -16.44 47.16 11.19
N GLN A 109 -17.65 46.76 10.79
CA GLN A 109 -18.76 47.69 10.58
C GLN A 109 -19.35 48.22 11.89
N LEU A 110 -19.50 47.37 12.91
CA LEU A 110 -19.96 47.78 14.24
C LEU A 110 -18.93 48.68 14.95
N GLU A 111 -17.63 48.43 14.77
CA GLU A 111 -16.55 49.28 15.29
C GLU A 111 -16.59 50.68 14.63
N SER A 112 -16.86 50.76 13.32
CA SER A 112 -17.03 52.04 12.59
C SER A 112 -18.30 52.80 12.97
N HIS A 113 -19.38 52.10 13.33
CA HIS A 113 -20.64 52.71 13.77
C HIS A 113 -20.59 53.16 15.23
N LEU A 114 -19.96 52.39 16.12
CA LEU A 114 -19.78 52.74 17.53
C LEU A 114 -18.84 53.94 17.73
N LEU A 115 -17.85 54.15 16.85
CA LEU A 115 -17.00 55.35 16.85
C LEU A 115 -17.77 56.64 16.48
N ASN A 116 -18.89 56.53 15.75
CA ASN A 116 -19.73 57.67 15.36
C ASN A 116 -20.96 57.89 16.25
N SER A 117 -21.30 56.92 17.11
CA SER A 117 -22.42 57.03 18.05
C SER A 117 -21.95 56.87 19.49
N ILE A 118 -21.02 57.73 19.91
CA ILE A 118 -20.78 57.95 21.33
C ILE A 118 -21.88 58.89 21.83
N ASN A 119 -22.96 58.31 22.35
CA ASN A 119 -23.41 58.72 23.68
C ASN A 119 -24.50 57.80 24.28
N ILE A 120 -24.28 57.51 25.56
CA ILE A 120 -25.22 57.06 26.61
C ILE A 120 -25.20 55.55 26.94
N ASN A 121 -24.30 55.27 27.90
CA ASN A 121 -24.47 54.52 29.15
C ASN A 121 -25.05 53.09 29.16
N GLY A 122 -24.22 52.15 29.65
CA GLY A 122 -24.60 51.47 30.91
C GLY A 122 -24.68 49.94 30.91
N SER A 123 -24.09 49.24 29.95
CA SER A 123 -23.60 47.85 29.98
C SER A 123 -23.31 47.50 28.53
N SER A 124 -22.09 47.05 28.20
CA SER A 124 -21.71 47.02 26.79
C SER A 124 -22.62 46.04 26.03
N ILE A 125 -23.33 46.54 25.03
CA ILE A 125 -24.15 45.76 24.08
C ILE A 125 -23.33 44.56 23.55
N TYR A 126 -22.02 44.74 23.46
CA TYR A 126 -21.02 43.73 23.13
C TYR A 126 -21.04 42.50 24.08
N GLU A 127 -21.09 42.67 25.40
CA GLU A 127 -21.15 41.55 26.34
C GLU A 127 -22.46 40.75 26.22
N GLN A 128 -23.58 41.43 25.97
CA GLN A 128 -24.88 40.78 25.79
C GLN A 128 -24.94 39.99 24.47
N ILE A 129 -24.38 40.55 23.39
CA ILE A 129 -24.23 39.85 22.10
C ILE A 129 -23.33 38.63 22.27
N GLN A 130 -22.20 38.76 22.96
CA GLN A 130 -21.24 37.66 23.12
C GLN A 130 -21.79 36.52 24.00
N GLN A 131 -22.60 36.83 25.02
CA GLN A 131 -23.31 35.81 25.79
C GLN A 131 -24.38 35.10 24.96
N HIS A 132 -25.14 35.82 24.13
CA HIS A 132 -26.15 35.23 23.24
C HIS A 132 -25.51 34.32 22.18
N MET A 133 -24.40 34.77 21.60
CA MET A 133 -23.57 34.03 20.63
C MET A 133 -23.05 32.71 21.19
N ASN A 134 -22.47 32.74 22.40
CA ASN A 134 -21.98 31.55 23.07
C ASN A 134 -23.11 30.58 23.41
N TYR A 135 -24.27 31.10 23.81
CA TYR A 135 -25.45 30.28 24.08
C TYR A 135 -25.96 29.56 22.82
N GLN A 136 -26.13 30.26 21.70
CA GLN A 136 -26.61 29.64 20.45
C GLN A 136 -25.61 28.64 19.87
N THR A 137 -24.32 28.98 19.91
CA THR A 137 -23.24 28.07 19.46
C THR A 137 -23.22 26.79 20.29
N ASN A 138 -23.36 26.89 21.61
CA ASN A 138 -23.38 25.72 22.48
C ASN A 138 -24.66 24.88 22.33
N LYS A 139 -25.81 25.52 22.09
CA LYS A 139 -27.07 24.85 21.79
C LYS A 139 -27.01 24.07 20.48
N LEU A 140 -26.42 24.66 19.43
CA LEU A 140 -26.24 24.01 18.13
C LEU A 140 -25.24 22.85 18.23
N LYS A 141 -24.11 23.03 18.93
CA LYS A 141 -23.15 21.95 19.23
C LYS A 141 -23.81 20.79 19.98
N GLN A 142 -24.69 21.06 20.93
CA GLN A 142 -25.44 20.01 21.64
C GLN A 142 -26.44 19.28 20.73
N GLN A 143 -27.18 20.01 19.88
CA GLN A 143 -28.14 19.40 18.95
C GLN A 143 -27.45 18.52 17.90
N VAL A 144 -26.32 18.98 17.33
CA VAL A 144 -25.49 18.20 16.40
C VAL A 144 -24.90 16.98 17.10
N SER A 145 -24.37 17.14 18.31
CA SER A 145 -23.82 16.04 19.11
C SER A 145 -24.87 14.98 19.43
N MET A 146 -26.10 15.39 19.79
CA MET A 146 -27.21 14.46 20.03
C MET A 146 -27.65 13.72 18.77
N LYS A 147 -27.69 14.40 17.61
CA LYS A 147 -28.10 13.79 16.34
C LYS A 147 -27.05 12.82 15.79
N ILE A 148 -25.76 13.16 15.90
CA ILE A 148 -24.63 12.25 15.63
C ILE A 148 -24.69 11.02 16.55
N ARG A 149 -24.99 11.21 17.85
CA ARG A 149 -25.08 10.12 18.82
C ARG A 149 -26.26 9.18 18.54
N SER A 150 -27.40 9.73 18.09
CA SER A 150 -28.57 8.96 17.63
C SER A 150 -28.24 8.12 16.38
N LEU A 151 -27.64 8.74 15.37
CA LEU A 151 -27.25 8.06 14.12
C LEU A 151 -26.17 6.98 14.35
N ARG A 152 -25.20 7.24 15.24
CA ARG A 152 -24.24 6.23 15.70
C ARG A 152 -24.93 5.07 16.42
N GLY A 153 -25.97 5.34 17.21
CA GLY A 153 -26.80 4.31 17.85
C GLY A 153 -27.51 3.41 16.85
N ILE A 154 -28.05 3.98 15.77
CA ILE A 154 -28.70 3.25 14.67
C ILE A 154 -27.67 2.39 13.92
N LEU A 155 -26.49 2.92 13.63
CA LEU A 155 -25.36 2.19 13.03
C LEU A 155 -24.92 0.99 13.88
N ILE A 156 -24.78 1.18 15.20
CA ILE A 156 -24.43 0.09 16.13
C ILE A 156 -25.54 -0.97 16.20
N LYS A 157 -26.82 -0.57 16.12
CA LYS A 157 -27.95 -1.49 16.13
C LYS A 157 -28.04 -2.30 14.82
N ASN A 158 -27.73 -1.68 13.69
CA ASN A 158 -27.62 -2.34 12.39
C ASN A 158 -26.39 -3.26 12.32
N HIS A 159 -25.28 -2.87 12.95
CA HIS A 159 -24.08 -3.69 13.09
C HIS A 159 -24.33 -4.96 13.91
N ARG A 160 -25.06 -4.87 15.03
CA ARG A 160 -25.48 -6.03 15.83
C ARG A 160 -26.42 -6.98 15.08
N ARG A 161 -27.28 -6.45 14.20
CA ARG A 161 -28.18 -7.24 13.34
C ARG A 161 -27.45 -7.93 12.17
N SER A 162 -26.30 -7.41 11.73
CA SER A 162 -25.45 -8.11 10.75
C SER A 162 -24.61 -9.22 11.39
N SER A 163 -24.27 -9.11 12.68
CA SER A 163 -23.51 -10.13 13.41
C SER A 163 -24.27 -11.45 13.61
N SER A 164 -25.60 -11.42 13.56
CA SER A 164 -26.46 -12.62 13.58
C SER A 164 -26.56 -13.34 12.24
N ALA A 165 -26.10 -12.73 11.15
CA ALA A 165 -25.97 -13.35 9.83
C ALA A 165 -24.54 -13.86 9.62
N LYS A 166 -24.08 -14.76 10.51
CA LYS A 166 -22.86 -15.54 10.27
C LYS A 166 -23.20 -16.60 9.23
N ASN A 167 -23.02 -16.25 7.97
CA ASN A 167 -22.48 -17.09 6.89
C ASN A 167 -22.59 -16.26 5.61
N THR A 168 -21.47 -16.11 4.91
CA THR A 168 -21.23 -15.38 3.64
C THR A 168 -21.02 -13.86 3.71
N VAL A 169 -19.80 -13.47 3.27
CA VAL A 169 -19.25 -12.13 2.99
C VAL A 169 -18.92 -11.24 4.22
N GLY A 170 -17.85 -11.61 4.92
CA GLY A 170 -17.19 -10.76 5.91
C GLY A 170 -16.40 -9.63 5.26
N VAL A 171 -16.71 -8.38 5.62
CA VAL A 171 -15.87 -7.20 5.33
C VAL A 171 -15.65 -6.47 6.66
N TRP A 172 -14.78 -7.06 7.49
CA TRP A 172 -14.19 -6.45 8.67
C TRP A 172 -12.74 -6.94 8.71
N PRO A 173 -11.73 -6.07 8.93
CA PRO A 173 -10.33 -6.47 9.00
C PRO A 173 -10.09 -7.17 10.34
N GLU A 174 -10.49 -8.42 10.40
CA GLU A 174 -10.21 -9.28 11.55
C GLU A 174 -8.81 -9.87 11.36
N PRO A 175 -7.95 -9.80 12.39
CA PRO A 175 -6.70 -10.52 12.32
C PRO A 175 -7.03 -12.01 12.18
N TYR A 176 -6.28 -12.69 11.33
CA TYR A 176 -6.49 -14.11 11.12
C TYR A 176 -6.08 -14.87 12.39
N LEU A 177 -7.03 -15.53 13.05
CA LEU A 177 -6.76 -16.40 14.18
C LEU A 177 -6.70 -17.85 13.75
N GLU A 178 -5.54 -18.45 13.90
CA GLU A 178 -5.37 -19.90 13.87
C GLU A 178 -5.32 -20.44 15.30
N LEU A 179 -6.33 -20.11 16.10
CA LEU A 179 -6.43 -20.56 17.49
C LEU A 179 -7.77 -21.27 17.71
N LEU A 180 -7.76 -22.34 18.51
CA LEU A 180 -8.98 -23.03 18.94
C LEU A 180 -9.88 -22.12 19.80
N THR A 181 -9.28 -21.18 20.55
CA THR A 181 -10.00 -20.20 21.36
C THR A 181 -9.34 -18.82 21.28
N ASN A 182 -10.16 -17.76 21.19
CA ASN A 182 -9.66 -16.39 21.19
C ASN A 182 -9.25 -15.99 22.62
N VAL A 183 -7.96 -15.73 22.84
CA VAL A 183 -7.42 -15.30 24.13
C VAL A 183 -7.58 -13.81 24.41
N PHE A 184 -7.92 -13.01 23.39
CA PHE A 184 -8.06 -11.57 23.48
C PHE A 184 -9.49 -11.16 23.83
N ASN A 185 -9.64 -10.15 24.68
CA ASN A 185 -10.96 -9.56 24.92
C ASN A 185 -11.39 -8.67 23.74
N CYS A 186 -12.65 -8.25 23.70
CA CYS A 186 -13.19 -7.47 22.59
C CYS A 186 -12.45 -6.14 22.30
N TYR A 187 -11.83 -5.51 23.32
CA TYR A 187 -11.10 -4.26 23.15
C TYR A 187 -9.68 -4.47 22.61
N GLU A 188 -9.02 -5.53 23.05
CA GLU A 188 -7.73 -5.96 22.52
C GLU A 188 -7.88 -6.47 21.09
N TRP A 189 -8.96 -7.21 20.82
CA TRP A 189 -9.34 -7.66 19.50
C TRP A 189 -9.52 -6.49 18.54
N LYS A 190 -10.32 -5.49 18.94
CA LYS A 190 -10.49 -4.26 18.16
C LYS A 190 -9.16 -3.54 17.93
N TYR A 191 -8.25 -3.55 18.89
CA TYR A 191 -6.93 -2.94 18.73
C TYR A 191 -6.06 -3.70 17.72
N LEU A 192 -6.10 -5.03 17.70
CA LEU A 192 -5.38 -5.87 16.74
C LEU A 192 -5.95 -5.76 15.31
N SER A 193 -7.27 -5.57 15.19
CA SER A 193 -7.97 -5.38 13.91
C SER A 193 -7.72 -4.03 13.26
N PHE A 194 -7.90 -2.94 14.02
CA PHE A 194 -7.95 -1.58 13.46
C PHE A 194 -6.72 -0.75 13.82
N GLY A 195 -5.79 -1.31 14.58
CA GLY A 195 -4.71 -0.55 15.18
C GLY A 195 -5.23 0.45 16.22
N PRO A 196 -4.40 1.45 16.60
CA PRO A 196 -4.83 2.50 17.50
C PRO A 196 -5.91 3.36 16.84
N SER A 197 -6.98 3.67 17.58
CA SER A 197 -8.08 4.53 17.14
C SER A 197 -7.69 6.00 16.92
N CYS A 198 -6.43 6.35 17.21
CA CYS A 198 -5.82 7.64 16.96
C CYS A 198 -4.30 7.44 16.85
N ILE A 199 -3.70 7.88 15.75
CA ILE A 199 -2.26 8.10 15.67
C ILE A 199 -2.12 9.61 15.84
N ARG A 200 -1.75 10.08 17.05
CA ARG A 200 -1.36 11.49 17.23
C ARG A 200 0.17 11.57 17.34
N ILE A 201 0.69 12.66 16.79
CA ILE A 201 2.12 13.00 16.61
C ILE A 201 2.92 13.06 17.93
N ASN A 202 2.31 12.88 19.10
CA ASN A 202 3.02 12.87 20.37
C ASN A 202 2.84 11.54 21.12
N GLN A 203 3.51 10.48 20.64
CA GLN A 203 3.79 9.31 21.48
C GLN A 203 4.82 9.63 22.60
N SER A 204 5.49 10.79 22.49
CA SER A 204 6.48 11.32 23.44
C SER A 204 5.94 11.44 24.87
N ALA A 205 4.69 11.85 25.06
CA ALA A 205 4.11 12.12 26.39
C ALA A 205 4.04 10.89 27.31
N ILE A 206 4.22 9.67 26.79
CA ILE A 206 4.23 8.42 27.57
C ILE A 206 5.66 7.95 27.88
N CYS A 207 6.67 8.45 27.15
CA CYS A 207 8.07 8.08 27.36
C CYS A 207 8.69 8.90 28.51
N PRO A 208 9.58 8.32 29.34
CA PRO A 208 10.37 9.08 30.30
C PRO A 208 11.09 10.24 29.62
N ARG A 209 11.19 11.40 30.30
CA ARG A 209 11.83 12.62 29.77
C ARG A 209 13.19 12.36 29.11
N HIS A 210 14.03 11.51 29.74
CA HIS A 210 15.32 11.11 29.19
C HIS A 210 15.22 10.42 27.81
N GLN A 211 14.21 9.59 27.57
CA GLN A 211 14.01 8.94 26.26
C GLN A 211 13.51 9.94 25.20
N GLN A 212 12.68 10.92 25.60
CA GLN A 212 12.24 12.00 24.72
C GLN A 212 13.44 12.86 24.30
N GLU A 213 14.34 13.20 25.23
CA GLU A 213 15.56 13.95 24.94
C GLU A 213 16.49 13.21 23.97
N ILE A 214 16.59 11.87 24.07
CA ILE A 214 17.32 11.05 23.09
C ILE A 214 16.66 11.13 21.70
N ALA A 215 15.33 11.03 21.63
CA ALA A 215 14.59 11.10 20.38
C ALA A 215 14.73 12.47 19.71
N ILE A 216 14.56 13.56 20.46
CA ILE A 216 14.77 14.95 20.00
C ILE A 216 16.16 15.11 19.41
N ARG A 217 17.21 14.64 20.09
CA ARG A 217 18.59 14.71 19.58
C ARG A 217 18.78 13.94 18.27
N LYS A 218 18.15 12.76 18.16
CA LYS A 218 18.24 11.91 16.97
C LYS A 218 17.52 12.54 15.78
N ASP A 219 16.30 13.05 16.00
CA ASP A 219 15.48 13.70 14.97
C ASP A 219 16.10 15.03 14.53
N HIS A 220 16.55 15.84 15.50
CA HIS A 220 17.29 17.08 15.22
C HIS A 220 18.48 16.82 14.31
N LYS A 221 19.35 15.87 14.69
CA LYS A 221 20.54 15.52 13.90
C LYS A 221 20.14 15.03 12.49
N SER A 222 19.17 14.14 12.40
CA SER A 222 18.70 13.57 11.13
C SER A 222 18.17 14.64 10.17
N ILE A 223 17.30 15.53 10.66
CA ILE A 223 16.69 16.60 9.87
C ILE A 223 17.73 17.64 9.51
N TYR A 224 18.51 18.09 10.49
CA TYR A 224 19.56 19.09 10.30
C TYR A 224 20.61 18.64 9.28
N ASP A 225 21.13 17.41 9.39
CA ASP A 225 22.15 16.90 8.47
C ASP A 225 21.63 16.77 7.03
N LYS A 226 20.35 16.40 6.85
CA LYS A 226 19.71 16.33 5.53
C LYS A 226 19.57 17.71 4.89
N VAL A 227 19.02 18.68 5.63
CA VAL A 227 18.83 20.05 5.13
C VAL A 227 20.18 20.70 4.85
N ARG A 228 21.14 20.52 5.76
CA ARG A 228 22.51 21.01 5.59
C ARG A 228 23.19 20.44 4.35
N SER A 229 23.08 19.13 4.12
CA SER A 229 23.67 18.48 2.93
C SER A 229 23.02 18.99 1.65
N HIS A 230 21.68 19.09 1.63
CA HIS A 230 20.93 19.57 0.47
C HIS A 230 21.26 21.04 0.13
N LEU A 231 21.35 21.92 1.13
CA LEU A 231 21.70 23.33 0.93
C LEU A 231 23.14 23.51 0.43
N ASN A 232 24.07 22.66 0.87
CA ASN A 232 25.45 22.67 0.39
C ASN A 232 25.53 22.15 -1.06
N GLU A 233 24.81 21.07 -1.38
CA GLU A 233 24.86 20.42 -2.70
C GLU A 233 24.15 21.21 -3.81
N HIS A 234 23.02 21.85 -3.51
CA HIS A 234 22.18 22.48 -4.53
C HIS A 234 22.22 24.02 -4.52
N TYR A 235 22.60 24.62 -3.39
CA TYR A 235 22.51 26.07 -3.18
C TYR A 235 23.81 26.71 -2.69
N PHE A 236 24.91 25.94 -2.60
CA PHE A 236 26.26 26.38 -2.21
C PHE A 236 26.30 27.22 -0.92
N VAL A 237 25.41 26.93 0.04
CA VAL A 237 25.39 27.64 1.33
C VAL A 237 26.61 27.21 2.15
N PRO A 238 27.50 28.13 2.58
CA PRO A 238 28.68 27.78 3.36
C PRO A 238 28.32 27.08 4.66
N MET A 239 29.04 26.00 4.99
CA MET A 239 28.78 25.20 6.20
C MET A 239 28.98 25.96 7.52
N THR A 240 29.63 27.13 7.47
CA THR A 240 29.84 28.06 8.58
C THR A 240 28.81 29.17 8.66
N ALA A 241 27.83 29.20 7.74
CA ALA A 241 26.85 30.27 7.67
C ALA A 241 26.01 30.34 8.95
N THR A 242 25.88 31.54 9.49
CA THR A 242 25.12 31.84 10.71
C THR A 242 23.66 31.39 10.62
N ILE A 243 23.08 31.38 9.42
CA ILE A 243 21.72 30.92 9.16
C ILE A 243 21.53 29.43 9.47
N LEU A 244 22.54 28.58 9.25
CA LEU A 244 22.48 27.14 9.59
C LEU A 244 22.46 26.94 11.10
N LYS A 245 23.23 27.76 11.84
CA LYS A 245 23.21 27.74 13.31
C LYS A 245 21.87 28.22 13.87
N GLN A 246 21.29 29.28 13.28
CA GLN A 246 19.95 29.76 13.64
C GLN A 246 18.87 28.71 13.35
N TYR A 247 18.91 28.09 12.17
CA TYR A 247 18.01 27.00 11.81
C TYR A 247 18.14 25.81 12.76
N SER A 248 19.37 25.39 13.10
CA SER A 248 19.61 24.32 14.07
C SER A 248 18.96 24.63 15.43
N ASN A 249 19.10 25.86 15.91
CA ASN A 249 18.53 26.28 17.19
C ASN A 249 17.00 26.33 17.14
N GLN A 250 16.44 26.87 16.05
CA GLN A 250 14.99 26.94 15.86
C GLN A 250 14.38 25.54 15.75
N LEU A 251 14.97 24.66 14.95
CA LEU A 251 14.55 23.26 14.82
C LEU A 251 14.58 22.55 16.18
N LEU A 252 15.64 22.76 16.97
CA LEU A 252 15.72 22.18 18.31
C LEU A 252 14.63 22.76 19.23
N HIS A 253 14.34 24.05 19.15
CA HIS A 253 13.25 24.69 19.89
C HIS A 253 11.89 24.11 19.50
N ASP A 254 11.60 23.99 18.21
CA ASP A 254 10.34 23.47 17.68
C ASP A 254 10.16 21.98 18.02
N LEU A 255 11.24 21.18 17.96
CA LEU A 255 11.21 19.78 18.40
C LEU A 255 10.98 19.67 19.91
N ASN A 256 11.62 20.51 20.72
CA ASN A 256 11.36 20.55 22.16
C ASN A 256 9.91 20.96 22.45
N LEU A 257 9.38 22.00 21.79
CA LEU A 257 7.99 22.39 21.92
C LEU A 257 7.07 21.26 21.49
N SER A 258 7.34 20.59 20.38
CA SER A 258 6.54 19.47 19.90
C SER A 258 6.53 18.33 20.92
N TYR A 259 7.69 17.84 21.36
CA TYR A 259 7.80 16.72 22.29
C TYR A 259 7.31 17.02 23.72
N PHE A 260 7.51 18.25 24.21
CA PHE A 260 7.17 18.65 25.58
C PHE A 260 5.82 19.37 25.71
N SER A 261 5.15 19.71 24.59
CA SER A 261 3.80 20.25 24.64
C SER A 261 2.86 19.22 25.27
N PRO A 262 2.23 19.54 26.42
CA PRO A 262 1.37 18.60 27.10
C PRO A 262 0.18 18.27 26.22
N LEU A 263 -0.04 16.98 25.97
CA LEU A 263 -1.27 16.49 25.37
C LEU A 263 -2.46 16.95 26.23
N SER A 264 -3.62 17.15 25.61
CA SER A 264 -4.85 17.40 26.38
C SER A 264 -5.09 16.26 27.38
N TYR A 265 -5.70 16.54 28.54
CA TYR A 265 -6.02 15.50 29.54
C TYR A 265 -6.76 14.30 28.94
N ASN A 266 -7.65 14.56 27.98
CA ASN A 266 -8.39 13.54 27.24
C ASN A 266 -7.47 12.66 26.38
N ASP A 267 -6.52 13.27 25.67
CA ASP A 267 -5.56 12.55 24.84
C ASP A 267 -4.55 11.76 25.70
N GLN A 268 -4.07 12.32 26.82
CA GLN A 268 -3.22 11.60 27.78
C GLN A 268 -3.93 10.36 28.32
N THR A 269 -5.19 10.50 28.73
CA THR A 269 -6.01 9.40 29.24
C THR A 269 -6.23 8.33 28.17
N LEU A 270 -6.46 8.72 26.92
CA LEU A 270 -6.63 7.81 25.79
C LEU A 270 -5.33 7.06 25.47
N ALA A 271 -4.20 7.76 25.45
CA ALA A 271 -2.88 7.20 25.20
C ALA A 271 -2.49 6.18 26.28
N LEU A 272 -2.71 6.50 27.57
CA LEU A 272 -2.52 5.57 28.68
C LEU A 272 -3.42 4.32 28.57
N LYS A 273 -4.69 4.49 28.15
CA LYS A 273 -5.60 3.35 27.90
C LYS A 273 -5.09 2.47 26.76
N GLN A 274 -4.55 3.06 25.68
CA GLN A 274 -3.96 2.30 24.57
C GLN A 274 -2.67 1.58 25.00
N ALA A 275 -1.77 2.25 25.71
CA ALA A 275 -0.55 1.63 26.23
C ALA A 275 -0.86 0.43 27.13
N LYS A 276 -1.84 0.56 28.05
CA LYS A 276 -2.31 -0.56 28.89
C LYS A 276 -2.84 -1.74 28.04
N LYS A 277 -3.54 -1.47 26.94
CA LYS A 277 -4.01 -2.53 26.02
C LYS A 277 -2.84 -3.22 25.33
N VAL A 278 -1.87 -2.47 24.82
CA VAL A 278 -0.68 -3.04 24.17
C VAL A 278 0.08 -3.94 25.14
N VAL A 279 0.31 -3.48 26.37
CA VAL A 279 0.96 -4.28 27.42
C VAL A 279 0.16 -5.55 27.72
N SER A 280 -1.17 -5.47 27.80
CA SER A 280 -2.03 -6.64 27.99
C SER A 280 -1.92 -7.64 26.83
N ILE A 281 -1.97 -7.15 25.59
CA ILE A 281 -1.79 -7.97 24.37
C ILE A 281 -0.42 -8.66 24.40
N GLN A 282 0.65 -7.92 24.69
CA GLN A 282 2.01 -8.47 24.77
C GLN A 282 2.14 -9.56 25.85
N ARG A 283 1.54 -9.33 27.03
CA ARG A 283 1.50 -10.33 28.11
C ARG A 283 0.77 -11.59 27.67
N LYS A 284 -0.36 -11.48 26.98
CA LYS A 284 -1.12 -12.63 26.46
C LYS A 284 -0.35 -13.37 25.37
N ILE A 285 0.26 -12.66 24.43
CA ILE A 285 1.13 -13.25 23.40
C ILE A 285 2.24 -14.07 24.06
N LYS A 286 2.93 -13.52 25.06
CA LYS A 286 3.99 -14.23 25.78
C LYS A 286 3.46 -15.41 26.60
N LYS A 287 2.36 -15.22 27.35
CA LYS A 287 1.76 -16.26 28.20
C LYS A 287 1.27 -17.47 27.40
N HIS A 288 0.73 -17.22 26.21
CA HIS A 288 0.12 -18.24 25.36
C HIS A 288 1.04 -18.70 24.21
N HIS A 289 2.32 -18.30 24.20
CA HIS A 289 3.28 -18.64 23.15
C HIS A 289 2.72 -18.40 21.73
N LEU A 290 2.21 -17.18 21.52
CA LEU A 290 1.61 -16.79 20.24
C LEU A 290 2.63 -16.09 19.34
N ILE A 291 2.47 -16.29 18.03
CA ILE A 291 3.20 -15.57 16.99
C ILE A 291 2.27 -14.57 16.33
N LEU A 292 2.73 -13.32 16.23
CA LEU A 292 2.10 -12.25 15.47
C LEU A 292 2.92 -11.96 14.21
N ARG A 293 2.32 -12.11 13.03
CA ARG A 293 2.98 -11.85 11.73
C ARG A 293 2.10 -11.04 10.82
N VAL A 294 2.71 -10.28 9.92
CA VAL A 294 1.98 -9.66 8.80
C VAL A 294 1.69 -10.76 7.76
N THR A 295 0.48 -10.73 7.21
CA THR A 295 0.07 -11.66 6.15
C THR A 295 0.68 -11.30 4.80
N ASP A 296 0.89 -12.30 3.93
CA ASP A 296 1.56 -12.12 2.63
C ASP A 296 0.82 -11.16 1.67
N LYS A 297 -0.52 -11.18 1.66
CA LYS A 297 -1.33 -10.42 0.67
C LYS A 297 -2.50 -9.61 1.25
N GLY A 298 -2.78 -9.73 2.55
CA GLY A 298 -3.97 -9.14 3.17
C GLY A 298 -3.70 -7.84 3.94
N TYR A 299 -2.42 -7.47 4.16
CA TYR A 299 -2.02 -6.38 5.06
C TYR A 299 -2.58 -6.45 6.50
N ASN A 300 -3.26 -7.56 6.84
CA ASN A 300 -3.71 -7.91 8.17
C ASN A 300 -2.64 -8.66 8.96
N PHE A 301 -2.89 -8.82 10.26
CA PHE A 301 -2.10 -9.67 11.13
C PHE A 301 -2.62 -11.10 11.16
N TYR A 302 -1.69 -12.05 11.19
CA TYR A 302 -1.88 -13.43 11.56
C TYR A 302 -1.51 -13.61 13.03
N ILE A 303 -2.33 -14.35 13.77
CA ILE A 303 -2.09 -14.78 15.13
C ILE A 303 -2.32 -16.29 15.22
N GLY A 304 -1.28 -17.02 15.59
CA GLY A 304 -1.35 -18.47 15.83
C GLY A 304 -0.35 -18.90 16.89
N THR A 305 -0.35 -20.18 17.25
CA THR A 305 0.64 -20.68 18.22
C THR A 305 2.02 -20.81 17.60
N GLU A 306 3.07 -20.62 18.40
CA GLU A 306 4.46 -20.85 18.00
C GLU A 306 4.67 -22.27 17.47
N LYS A 307 4.08 -23.27 18.13
CA LYS A 307 4.16 -24.68 17.75
C LYS A 307 3.58 -24.98 16.37
N GLU A 308 2.41 -24.44 16.03
CA GLU A 308 1.79 -24.65 14.71
C GLU A 308 2.55 -23.91 13.61
N PHE A 309 2.98 -22.69 13.90
CA PHE A 309 3.78 -21.92 12.96
C PHE A 309 5.12 -22.61 12.67
N ASP A 310 5.80 -23.13 13.70
CA ASP A 310 7.06 -23.87 13.56
C ASP A 310 6.88 -25.11 12.68
N LYS A 311 5.80 -25.88 12.87
CA LYS A 311 5.48 -27.02 11.99
C LYS A 311 5.36 -26.61 10.52
N LYS A 312 4.74 -25.45 10.23
CA LYS A 312 4.63 -24.94 8.86
C LYS A 312 5.98 -24.57 8.28
N THR A 313 6.85 -23.97 9.08
CA THR A 313 8.21 -23.63 8.64
C THR A 313 9.09 -24.86 8.43
N GLN A 314 8.94 -25.90 9.28
CA GLN A 314 9.61 -27.18 9.10
C GLN A 314 9.12 -27.94 7.87
N SER A 315 7.81 -27.97 7.63
CA SER A 315 7.23 -28.53 6.40
C SER A 315 7.77 -27.80 5.17
N PHE A 316 7.90 -26.46 5.20
CA PHE A 316 8.53 -25.73 4.11
C PHE A 316 10.00 -26.14 3.87
N PHE A 317 10.79 -26.34 4.94
CA PHE A 317 12.18 -26.79 4.82
C PHE A 317 12.27 -28.21 4.23
N GLN A 318 11.38 -29.12 4.66
CA GLN A 318 11.32 -30.50 4.18
C GLN A 318 10.84 -30.59 2.73
N ASP A 319 9.80 -29.84 2.38
CA ASP A 319 9.22 -29.83 1.02
C ASP A 319 10.22 -29.33 -0.03
N THR A 320 11.10 -28.42 0.36
CA THR A 320 12.07 -27.79 -0.56
C THR A 320 13.44 -28.47 -0.54
N ASN A 321 13.84 -29.07 0.58
CA ASN A 321 15.21 -29.56 0.83
C ASN A 321 16.30 -28.55 0.43
N ALA A 322 15.98 -27.25 0.51
CA ALA A 322 16.82 -26.18 -0.01
C ALA A 322 17.84 -25.66 1.02
N PHE A 323 17.72 -26.08 2.28
CA PHE A 323 18.47 -25.52 3.41
C PHE A 323 19.14 -26.62 4.21
N ILE A 324 20.40 -26.38 4.59
CA ILE A 324 21.18 -27.27 5.46
C ILE A 324 21.52 -26.50 6.74
N GLU A 325 21.27 -27.12 7.90
CA GLU A 325 21.66 -26.58 9.19
C GLU A 325 23.19 -26.65 9.38
N LEU A 326 23.80 -25.54 9.76
CA LEU A 326 25.22 -25.45 10.08
C LEU A 326 25.45 -25.54 11.58
N LYS A 327 26.50 -26.27 11.99
CA LYS A 327 26.88 -26.40 13.41
C LYS A 327 27.64 -25.19 13.95
N GLU A 328 28.37 -24.51 13.08
CA GLU A 328 29.25 -23.40 13.43
C GLU A 328 28.84 -22.15 12.64
N ASN A 329 29.19 -20.97 13.16
CA ASN A 329 28.94 -19.71 12.49
C ASN A 329 30.04 -19.42 11.44
N PRO A 330 29.73 -19.49 10.13
CA PRO A 330 30.74 -19.29 9.09
C PRO A 330 30.95 -17.81 8.72
N PHE A 331 30.34 -16.85 9.44
CA PHE A 331 30.26 -15.45 9.01
C PHE A 331 31.61 -14.83 8.62
N ASN A 332 32.64 -14.99 9.46
CA ASN A 332 33.98 -14.45 9.17
C ASN A 332 34.57 -15.09 7.92
N LYS A 333 34.44 -16.41 7.77
CA LYS A 333 34.90 -17.16 6.60
C LYS A 333 34.23 -16.67 5.31
N ILE A 334 32.91 -16.46 5.34
CA ILE A 334 32.15 -15.93 4.20
C ILE A 334 32.65 -14.54 3.83
N GLN A 335 32.80 -13.66 4.82
CA GLN A 335 33.27 -12.30 4.61
C GLN A 335 34.68 -12.30 3.99
N ASP A 336 35.57 -13.14 4.49
CA ASP A 336 36.93 -13.28 3.95
C ASP A 336 36.93 -13.88 2.54
N ASN A 337 36.09 -14.87 2.24
CA ASN A 337 35.92 -15.44 0.91
C ASN A 337 35.50 -14.37 -0.11
N VAL A 338 34.52 -13.53 0.24
CA VAL A 338 34.06 -12.42 -0.61
C VAL A 338 35.18 -11.43 -0.89
N ILE A 339 35.88 -10.98 0.15
CA ILE A 339 36.96 -10.00 0.02
C ILE A 339 38.13 -10.59 -0.77
N HIS A 340 38.47 -11.86 -0.52
CA HIS A 340 39.52 -12.56 -1.24
C HIS A 340 39.20 -12.66 -2.73
N LEU A 341 37.98 -13.10 -3.09
CA LEU A 341 37.55 -13.17 -4.48
C LEU A 341 37.67 -11.79 -5.17
N LEU A 342 37.11 -10.74 -4.57
CA LEU A 342 37.14 -9.39 -5.13
C LEU A 342 38.57 -8.86 -5.32
N ASN A 343 39.47 -9.13 -4.38
CA ASN A 343 40.88 -8.76 -4.51
C ASN A 343 41.59 -9.55 -5.60
N GLN A 344 41.35 -10.86 -5.69
CA GLN A 344 41.95 -11.72 -6.72
C GLN A 344 41.55 -11.28 -8.13
N ILE A 345 40.25 -11.09 -8.39
CA ILE A 345 39.77 -10.69 -9.73
C ILE A 345 40.20 -9.25 -10.08
N ARG A 346 40.38 -8.39 -9.08
CA ARG A 346 40.94 -7.04 -9.26
C ARG A 346 42.42 -7.09 -9.65
N VAL A 347 43.25 -7.87 -8.95
CA VAL A 347 44.69 -8.02 -9.26
C VAL A 347 44.89 -8.59 -10.67
N LYS A 348 44.00 -9.48 -11.12
CA LYS A 348 43.97 -10.01 -12.49
C LYS A 348 43.44 -9.01 -13.54
N ASN A 349 43.09 -7.78 -13.15
CA ASN A 349 42.48 -6.76 -14.00
C ASN A 349 41.18 -7.21 -14.70
N PHE A 350 40.42 -8.12 -14.08
CA PHE A 350 39.10 -8.54 -14.58
C PHE A 350 37.98 -7.58 -14.18
N ILE A 351 38.23 -6.74 -13.17
CA ILE A 351 37.37 -5.63 -12.75
C ILE A 351 38.21 -4.39 -12.46
N PHE A 352 37.62 -3.21 -12.64
CA PHE A 352 38.20 -1.93 -12.26
C PHE A 352 38.12 -1.69 -10.74
N GLN A 353 38.97 -0.80 -10.22
CA GLN A 353 39.00 -0.44 -8.80
C GLN A 353 37.64 0.05 -8.29
N TRP A 354 36.93 0.87 -9.06
CA TRP A 354 35.62 1.39 -8.66
C TRP A 354 34.56 0.29 -8.60
N GLN A 355 34.61 -0.72 -9.47
CA GLN A 355 33.73 -1.89 -9.43
C GLN A 355 34.00 -2.72 -8.17
N CYS A 356 35.29 -2.94 -7.86
CA CYS A 356 35.70 -3.61 -6.64
C CYS A 356 35.20 -2.87 -5.39
N ASN A 357 35.41 -1.54 -5.32
CA ASN A 357 34.95 -0.71 -4.20
C ASN A 357 33.43 -0.76 -4.03
N LYS A 358 32.67 -0.75 -5.15
CA LYS A 358 31.21 -0.84 -5.13
C LYS A 358 30.70 -2.19 -4.62
N MET A 359 31.41 -3.28 -4.94
CA MET A 359 31.07 -4.63 -4.50
C MET A 359 31.61 -5.01 -3.12
N MET A 360 32.58 -4.26 -2.59
CA MET A 360 33.26 -4.59 -1.34
C MET A 360 32.30 -4.53 -0.15
N PRO A 361 32.24 -5.57 0.71
CA PRO A 361 31.44 -5.51 1.92
C PRO A 361 32.04 -4.56 2.97
N ASN A 362 31.18 -3.91 3.75
CA ASN A 362 31.63 -3.12 4.90
C ASN A 362 31.80 -4.05 6.11
N ARG A 363 33.06 -4.36 6.47
CA ARG A 363 33.37 -5.31 7.56
C ARG A 363 32.68 -5.00 8.89
N ILE A 364 32.47 -3.71 9.19
CA ILE A 364 31.87 -3.26 10.45
C ILE A 364 30.34 -3.42 10.45
N LYS A 365 29.71 -3.25 9.29
CA LYS A 365 28.24 -3.28 9.17
C LYS A 365 27.69 -4.63 8.75
N CYS A 366 28.53 -5.53 8.24
CA CYS A 366 28.07 -6.83 7.78
C CYS A 366 27.54 -7.69 8.94
N GLN A 367 26.53 -8.48 8.65
CA GLN A 367 25.95 -9.49 9.54
C GLN A 367 25.39 -10.65 8.73
N LEU A 368 25.11 -11.78 9.37
CA LEU A 368 24.34 -12.84 8.73
C LEU A 368 22.94 -12.34 8.36
N SER A 369 22.44 -12.84 7.23
CA SER A 369 21.05 -12.61 6.83
C SER A 369 20.09 -13.17 7.88
N HIS A 370 18.85 -12.67 7.90
CA HIS A 370 17.81 -13.18 8.78
C HIS A 370 16.60 -13.65 7.97
N LEU A 371 16.25 -14.93 8.09
CA LEU A 371 15.06 -15.49 7.47
C LEU A 371 13.85 -15.29 8.38
N TYR A 372 12.72 -14.89 7.80
CA TYR A 372 11.42 -14.90 8.47
C TYR A 372 10.34 -15.36 7.50
N PHE A 373 9.14 -15.60 8.02
CA PHE A 373 8.04 -16.17 7.26
C PHE A 373 6.78 -15.32 7.36
N ASN A 374 6.12 -15.11 6.22
CA ASN A 374 4.81 -14.46 6.14
C ASN A 374 3.72 -15.50 5.81
N PRO A 375 2.66 -15.60 6.62
CA PRO A 375 1.52 -16.50 6.36
C PRO A 375 0.73 -16.13 5.10
N LYS A 376 0.47 -17.13 4.25
CA LYS A 376 -0.40 -17.01 3.07
C LYS A 376 -1.84 -17.38 3.45
N THR A 377 -2.51 -16.50 4.21
CA THR A 377 -3.90 -16.69 4.69
C THR A 377 -4.97 -16.85 3.60
N HIS A 378 -4.61 -16.57 2.35
CA HIS A 378 -5.46 -16.72 1.17
C HIS A 378 -5.30 -18.09 0.48
N LYS A 379 -4.48 -18.99 1.02
CA LYS A 379 -4.30 -20.37 0.55
C LYS A 379 -4.72 -21.36 1.64
N ASP A 380 -5.28 -22.49 1.23
CA ASP A 380 -5.68 -23.57 2.15
C ASP A 380 -4.46 -24.07 2.95
N GLY A 381 -4.67 -24.38 4.24
CA GLY A 381 -3.59 -24.77 5.16
C GLY A 381 -2.65 -23.62 5.58
N ILE A 382 -2.80 -22.43 5.00
CA ILE A 382 -2.01 -21.22 5.29
C ILE A 382 -0.50 -21.51 5.25
N PRO A 383 0.03 -21.90 4.08
CA PRO A 383 1.46 -22.10 3.92
C PRO A 383 2.21 -20.79 4.18
N VAL A 384 3.51 -20.91 4.46
CA VAL A 384 4.37 -19.76 4.74
C VAL A 384 5.17 -19.33 3.51
N ARG A 385 5.44 -18.03 3.38
CA ARG A 385 6.38 -17.47 2.41
C ARG A 385 7.70 -17.11 3.11
N PRO A 386 8.85 -17.69 2.74
CA PRO A 386 10.13 -17.26 3.27
C PRO A 386 10.47 -15.86 2.74
N ILE A 387 11.00 -15.00 3.60
CA ILE A 387 11.60 -13.73 3.23
C ILE A 387 12.94 -13.63 3.96
N GLU A 388 13.99 -13.37 3.20
CA GLU A 388 15.34 -13.25 3.74
C GLU A 388 15.76 -11.79 3.74
N ASN A 389 16.11 -11.25 4.90
CA ASN A 389 16.69 -9.92 5.01
C ASN A 389 18.20 -9.99 4.74
N THR A 390 18.59 -9.58 3.54
CA THR A 390 19.98 -9.60 3.05
C THR A 390 20.66 -8.23 3.10
N ILE A 391 20.06 -7.18 3.68
CA ILE A 391 20.55 -5.79 3.53
C ILE A 391 22.03 -5.61 3.95
N HIS A 392 22.51 -6.44 4.88
CA HIS A 392 23.86 -6.37 5.43
C HIS A 392 24.67 -7.67 5.25
N ALA A 393 24.24 -8.58 4.38
CA ALA A 393 25.01 -9.78 4.10
C ALA A 393 26.34 -9.45 3.39
N PRO A 394 27.39 -10.27 3.54
CA PRO A 394 28.66 -10.05 2.84
C PRO A 394 28.54 -10.01 1.31
N THR A 395 27.54 -10.69 0.73
CA THR A 395 27.33 -10.83 -0.72
C THR A 395 26.39 -9.78 -1.31
N THR A 396 25.76 -8.93 -0.50
CA THR A 396 24.69 -8.00 -0.93
C THR A 396 25.15 -7.01 -1.98
N ASN A 397 26.35 -6.45 -1.80
CA ASN A 397 26.90 -5.47 -2.72
C ASN A 397 27.24 -6.10 -4.09
N ILE A 398 27.70 -7.36 -4.10
CA ILE A 398 27.90 -8.12 -5.34
C ILE A 398 26.55 -8.39 -6.01
N SER A 399 25.55 -8.85 -5.25
CA SER A 399 24.19 -9.09 -5.77
C SER A 399 23.60 -7.83 -6.43
N ASN A 400 23.63 -6.69 -5.73
CA ASN A 400 23.15 -5.42 -6.27
C ASN A 400 23.90 -5.01 -7.53
N TYR A 401 25.22 -5.20 -7.57
CA TYR A 401 26.02 -4.85 -8.74
C TYR A 401 25.73 -5.75 -9.94
N LEU A 402 25.57 -7.06 -9.73
CA LEU A 402 25.20 -8.00 -10.79
C LEU A 402 23.81 -7.70 -11.35
N ASP A 403 22.84 -7.41 -10.48
CA ASP A 403 21.49 -7.00 -10.91
C ASP A 403 21.55 -5.73 -11.78
N GLU A 404 22.27 -4.70 -11.32
CA GLU A 404 22.42 -3.42 -12.03
C GLU A 404 22.97 -3.58 -13.46
N ILE A 405 23.91 -4.49 -13.68
CA ILE A 405 24.56 -4.64 -14.98
C ILE A 405 23.89 -5.70 -15.88
N ILE A 406 23.21 -6.69 -15.32
CA ILE A 406 22.61 -7.81 -16.06
C ILE A 406 21.13 -7.57 -16.34
N ARG A 407 20.38 -6.99 -15.39
CA ARG A 407 18.93 -6.78 -15.55
C ARG A 407 18.57 -5.95 -16.78
N PRO A 408 19.27 -4.85 -17.12
CA PRO A 408 18.98 -4.10 -18.35
C PRO A 408 19.18 -4.91 -19.63
N ILE A 409 20.11 -5.88 -19.61
CA ILE A 409 20.32 -6.80 -20.73
C ILE A 409 19.12 -7.74 -20.84
N PHE A 410 18.69 -8.34 -19.72
CA PHE A 410 17.49 -9.18 -19.70
C PHE A 410 16.25 -8.42 -20.19
N ASP A 411 16.00 -7.23 -19.65
CA ASP A 411 14.81 -6.43 -20.00
C ASP A 411 14.77 -6.07 -21.49
N LYS A 412 15.95 -5.76 -22.08
CA LYS A 412 16.09 -5.47 -23.51
C LYS A 412 15.83 -6.70 -24.38
N GLU A 413 16.49 -7.81 -24.08
CA GLU A 413 16.48 -9.00 -24.94
C GLU A 413 15.18 -9.83 -24.79
N CYS A 414 14.51 -9.75 -23.64
CA CYS A 414 13.31 -10.53 -23.33
C CYS A 414 12.00 -9.72 -23.36
N GLN A 415 12.02 -8.49 -23.87
CA GLN A 415 10.87 -7.57 -23.85
C GLN A 415 9.60 -8.19 -24.44
N ASN A 416 9.71 -8.95 -25.54
CA ASN A 416 8.56 -9.55 -26.23
C ASN A 416 7.84 -10.65 -25.43
N THR A 417 8.48 -11.19 -24.41
CA THR A 417 7.91 -12.27 -23.57
C THR A 417 7.66 -11.81 -22.13
N THR A 418 7.97 -10.55 -21.82
CA THR A 418 7.89 -10.00 -20.47
C THR A 418 6.72 -9.03 -20.36
N ILE A 419 5.86 -9.27 -19.38
CA ILE A 419 4.79 -8.35 -19.00
C ILE A 419 5.36 -7.40 -17.94
N ILE A 420 5.11 -6.10 -18.08
CA ILE A 420 5.60 -5.08 -17.15
C ILE A 420 4.53 -4.78 -16.09
N ASP A 421 3.29 -4.62 -16.53
CA ASP A 421 2.13 -4.34 -15.69
C ASP A 421 0.83 -4.76 -16.40
N GLY A 422 -0.32 -4.60 -15.73
CA GLY A 422 -1.62 -4.90 -16.35
C GLY A 422 -1.92 -4.03 -17.58
N SER A 423 -1.41 -2.79 -17.64
CA SER A 423 -1.61 -1.89 -18.79
C SER A 423 -0.93 -2.44 -20.04
N SER A 424 0.32 -2.91 -19.90
CA SER A 424 1.13 -3.51 -20.97
C SER A 424 0.47 -4.78 -21.51
N LEU A 425 -0.12 -5.59 -20.63
CA LEU A 425 -0.89 -6.77 -21.03
C LEU A 425 -2.14 -6.39 -21.82
N ILE A 426 -2.93 -5.42 -21.34
CA ILE A 426 -4.13 -4.96 -22.05
C ILE A 426 -3.75 -4.43 -23.44
N GLN A 427 -2.67 -3.66 -23.56
CA GLN A 427 -2.18 -3.16 -24.84
C GLN A 427 -1.79 -4.31 -25.78
N ALA A 428 -1.08 -5.32 -25.28
CA ALA A 428 -0.71 -6.49 -26.06
C ALA A 428 -1.93 -7.29 -26.53
N LEU A 429 -2.94 -7.46 -25.67
CA LEU A 429 -4.19 -8.11 -26.03
C LEU A 429 -4.99 -7.32 -27.07
N HIS A 430 -5.02 -5.99 -26.99
CA HIS A 430 -5.62 -5.17 -28.05
C HIS A 430 -4.88 -5.33 -29.38
N GLN A 431 -3.56 -5.47 -29.37
CA GLN A 431 -2.80 -5.77 -30.59
C GLN A 431 -3.15 -7.16 -31.14
N TYR A 432 -3.27 -8.15 -30.27
CA TYR A 432 -3.72 -9.51 -30.62
C TYR A 432 -5.16 -9.50 -31.21
N MET A 433 -6.06 -8.67 -30.67
CA MET A 433 -7.40 -8.44 -31.23
C MET A 433 -7.35 -7.80 -32.63
N ARG A 434 -6.51 -6.77 -32.83
CA ARG A 434 -6.35 -6.10 -34.14
C ARG A 434 -5.84 -7.03 -35.23
N LYS A 435 -5.11 -8.09 -34.86
CA LYS A 435 -4.67 -9.15 -35.78
C LYS A 435 -5.79 -10.15 -36.15
N GLY A 436 -7.00 -10.00 -35.61
CA GLY A 436 -8.13 -10.91 -35.85
C GLY A 436 -8.03 -12.27 -35.14
N LEU A 437 -7.13 -12.38 -34.16
CA LEU A 437 -6.84 -13.64 -33.47
C LEU A 437 -7.72 -13.86 -32.24
N PHE A 438 -8.29 -12.79 -31.69
CA PHE A 438 -9.22 -12.87 -30.56
C PHE A 438 -10.62 -13.27 -31.02
N LYS A 439 -11.04 -14.48 -30.66
CA LYS A 439 -12.29 -15.14 -31.06
C LYS A 439 -13.22 -15.29 -29.87
N SER A 440 -14.50 -15.58 -30.12
CA SER A 440 -15.45 -15.95 -29.07
C SER A 440 -15.08 -17.24 -28.32
N THR A 441 -14.22 -18.06 -28.93
CA THR A 441 -13.69 -19.31 -28.37
C THR A 441 -12.34 -19.13 -27.67
N THR A 442 -11.70 -17.95 -27.73
CA THR A 442 -10.39 -17.74 -27.10
C THR A 442 -10.46 -18.02 -25.61
N LEU A 443 -9.62 -18.94 -25.16
CA LEU A 443 -9.38 -19.26 -23.77
C LEU A 443 -8.17 -18.46 -23.27
N PHE A 444 -8.24 -18.07 -22.02
CA PHE A 444 -7.10 -17.57 -21.27
C PHE A 444 -6.53 -18.70 -20.44
N CYS A 445 -5.21 -18.70 -20.30
CA CYS A 445 -4.50 -19.56 -19.38
C CYS A 445 -3.57 -18.71 -18.52
N THR A 446 -3.66 -18.90 -17.22
CA THR A 446 -2.73 -18.34 -16.26
C THR A 446 -2.07 -19.46 -15.48
N PHE A 447 -0.78 -19.33 -15.18
CA PHE A 447 -0.14 -20.27 -14.28
C PHE A 447 0.97 -19.62 -13.46
N ASP A 448 1.05 -20.07 -12.20
CA ASP A 448 2.07 -19.69 -11.22
C ASP A 448 3.15 -20.79 -11.15
N ILE A 449 4.39 -20.37 -10.93
CA ILE A 449 5.53 -21.29 -10.76
C ILE A 449 5.84 -21.41 -9.26
N ARG A 450 5.57 -22.59 -8.70
CA ARG A 450 5.71 -22.82 -7.27
C ARG A 450 7.14 -22.61 -6.79
N ASN A 451 7.33 -21.68 -5.85
CA ASN A 451 8.59 -21.43 -5.13
C ASN A 451 9.80 -21.18 -6.05
N LEU A 452 9.62 -20.50 -7.19
CA LEU A 452 10.64 -20.28 -8.22
C LEU A 452 12.05 -19.96 -7.68
N TYR A 453 12.17 -18.96 -6.79
CA TYR A 453 13.47 -18.55 -6.25
C TYR A 453 14.14 -19.60 -5.38
N THR A 454 13.38 -20.36 -4.59
CA THR A 454 13.90 -21.36 -3.66
C THR A 454 14.26 -22.66 -4.38
N MET A 455 13.60 -22.95 -5.50
CA MET A 455 13.77 -24.20 -6.24
C MET A 455 14.77 -24.11 -7.41
N LEU A 456 15.36 -22.93 -7.63
CA LEU A 456 16.30 -22.69 -8.72
C LEU A 456 17.60 -23.52 -8.56
N PRO A 457 17.90 -24.47 -9.47
CA PRO A 457 19.16 -25.24 -9.41
C PRO A 457 20.37 -24.32 -9.64
N GLN A 458 21.21 -24.14 -8.61
CA GLN A 458 22.24 -23.10 -8.61
C GLN A 458 23.25 -23.24 -9.77
N GLU A 459 23.87 -24.40 -9.96
CA GLU A 459 24.86 -24.61 -11.04
C GLU A 459 24.25 -24.48 -12.43
N GLU A 460 23.06 -25.03 -12.62
CA GLU A 460 22.36 -24.93 -13.89
C GLU A 460 21.98 -23.48 -14.20
N ALA A 461 21.46 -22.73 -13.21
CA ALA A 461 21.15 -21.32 -13.37
C ALA A 461 22.39 -20.48 -13.72
N LEU A 462 23.54 -20.77 -13.12
CA LEU A 462 24.81 -20.12 -13.47
C LEU A 462 25.23 -20.45 -14.91
N ASN A 463 25.07 -21.70 -15.36
CA ASN A 463 25.35 -22.06 -16.75
C ASN A 463 24.40 -21.34 -17.72
N ILE A 464 23.11 -21.27 -17.39
CA ILE A 464 22.09 -20.61 -18.21
C ILE A 464 22.34 -19.09 -18.29
N LEU A 465 22.80 -18.47 -17.21
CA LEU A 465 23.22 -17.07 -17.23
C LEU A 465 24.30 -16.82 -18.29
N ILE A 466 25.32 -17.67 -18.34
CA ILE A 466 26.42 -17.54 -19.28
C ILE A 466 25.98 -17.88 -20.71
N GLU A 467 25.14 -18.91 -20.88
CA GLU A 467 24.51 -19.23 -22.16
C GLU A 467 23.70 -18.04 -22.70
N PHE A 468 22.87 -17.43 -21.86
CA PHE A 468 22.06 -16.26 -22.20
C PHE A 468 22.95 -15.11 -22.69
N LEU A 469 23.97 -14.73 -21.91
CA LEU A 469 24.87 -13.65 -22.29
C LEU A 469 25.62 -13.95 -23.60
N ASN A 470 26.10 -15.18 -23.79
CA ASN A 470 26.78 -15.58 -25.03
C ASN A 470 25.85 -15.53 -26.26
N ILE A 471 24.62 -16.06 -26.15
CA ILE A 471 23.65 -16.09 -27.26
C ILE A 471 23.29 -14.67 -27.72
N HIS A 472 23.26 -13.71 -26.80
CA HIS A 472 23.01 -12.30 -27.12
C HIS A 472 24.29 -11.50 -27.45
N GLY A 473 25.41 -12.20 -27.71
CA GLY A 473 26.64 -11.60 -28.26
C GLY A 473 27.57 -10.95 -27.23
N TYR A 474 27.35 -11.16 -25.93
CA TYR A 474 28.22 -10.61 -24.90
C TYR A 474 29.39 -11.56 -24.63
N THR A 475 30.62 -11.05 -24.75
CA THR A 475 31.83 -11.72 -24.23
C THR A 475 32.30 -11.09 -22.91
N LYS A 476 31.87 -9.86 -22.65
CA LYS A 476 32.08 -9.10 -21.41
C LYS A 476 30.85 -8.26 -21.11
N VAL A 477 30.56 -8.04 -19.82
CA VAL A 477 29.52 -7.10 -19.36
C VAL A 477 30.19 -6.01 -18.54
N LYS A 478 30.08 -4.74 -18.97
CA LYS A 478 30.76 -3.60 -18.34
C LYS A 478 32.27 -3.83 -18.11
N GLY A 479 32.93 -4.45 -19.09
CA GLY A 479 34.35 -4.79 -19.04
C GLY A 479 34.69 -6.07 -18.27
N ILE A 480 33.72 -6.70 -17.61
CA ILE A 480 33.91 -7.91 -16.81
C ILE A 480 33.74 -9.15 -17.70
N PRO A 481 34.72 -10.07 -17.78
CA PRO A 481 34.59 -11.32 -18.50
C PRO A 481 33.45 -12.19 -17.97
N LEU A 482 32.79 -12.94 -18.86
CA LEU A 482 31.67 -13.81 -18.48
C LEU A 482 32.03 -14.82 -17.37
N GLU A 483 33.23 -15.41 -17.42
CA GLU A 483 33.71 -16.30 -16.34
C GLU A 483 33.81 -15.59 -14.99
N THR A 484 34.17 -14.30 -14.99
CA THR A 484 34.18 -13.51 -13.74
C THR A 484 32.76 -13.18 -13.27
N ILE A 485 31.82 -12.91 -14.19
CA ILE A 485 30.39 -12.79 -13.87
C ILE A 485 29.87 -14.09 -13.23
N ARG A 486 30.22 -15.24 -13.79
CA ARG A 486 29.87 -16.56 -13.22
C ARG A 486 30.41 -16.73 -11.80
N LEU A 487 31.68 -16.37 -11.55
CA LEU A 487 32.29 -16.46 -10.23
C LEU A 487 31.59 -15.55 -9.20
N LEU A 488 31.30 -14.31 -9.58
CA LEU A 488 30.55 -13.35 -8.74
C LEU A 488 29.13 -13.83 -8.46
N ALA A 489 28.44 -14.37 -9.47
CA ALA A 489 27.11 -14.95 -9.30
C ALA A 489 27.15 -16.20 -8.40
N SER A 490 28.18 -17.04 -8.56
CA SER A 490 28.37 -18.25 -7.76
C SER A 490 28.57 -17.93 -6.28
N ILE A 491 29.36 -16.91 -5.93
CA ILE A 491 29.57 -16.57 -4.53
C ILE A 491 28.29 -16.03 -3.87
N VAL A 492 27.47 -15.27 -4.62
CA VAL A 492 26.17 -14.77 -4.13
C VAL A 492 25.22 -15.92 -3.76
N LEU A 493 25.20 -17.00 -4.55
CA LEU A 493 24.34 -18.15 -4.30
C LEU A 493 24.90 -19.10 -3.23
N LYS A 494 26.20 -19.44 -3.32
CA LYS A 494 26.81 -20.48 -2.48
C LYS A 494 27.13 -20.02 -1.07
N GLU A 495 27.46 -18.74 -0.89
CA GLU A 495 27.75 -18.17 0.44
C GLU A 495 26.50 -17.57 1.09
N ASN A 496 25.29 -17.96 0.64
CA ASN A 496 24.06 -17.52 1.25
C ASN A 496 23.79 -18.27 2.56
N VAL A 497 24.10 -17.61 3.68
CA VAL A 497 23.90 -18.13 5.03
C VAL A 497 23.08 -17.16 5.85
N PHE A 498 22.08 -17.69 6.54
CA PHE A 498 21.15 -16.90 7.33
C PHE A 498 20.85 -17.54 8.69
N VAL A 499 20.32 -16.72 9.59
CA VAL A 499 19.81 -17.13 10.89
C VAL A 499 18.29 -17.30 10.80
N TYR A 500 17.79 -18.41 11.33
CA TYR A 500 16.37 -18.63 11.57
C TYR A 500 16.17 -19.23 12.97
N GLY A 501 15.34 -18.57 13.79
CA GLY A 501 15.19 -18.93 15.20
C GLY A 501 16.53 -18.79 15.94
N LYS A 502 17.06 -19.90 16.45
CA LYS A 502 18.35 -19.95 17.15
C LYS A 502 19.41 -20.76 16.38
N LYS A 503 19.17 -21.00 15.09
CA LYS A 503 19.98 -21.88 14.24
C LYS A 503 20.48 -21.13 13.01
N ILE A 504 21.58 -21.62 12.46
CA ILE A 504 22.22 -21.09 11.26
C ILE A 504 21.99 -22.09 10.13
N TYR A 505 21.63 -21.58 8.96
CA TYR A 505 21.35 -22.39 7.78
C TYR A 505 22.09 -21.85 6.57
N GLN A 506 22.52 -22.75 5.70
CA GLN A 506 23.01 -22.42 4.36
C GLN A 506 21.96 -22.82 3.32
N GLN A 507 21.72 -21.92 2.37
CA GLN A 507 20.89 -22.24 1.22
C GLN A 507 21.72 -22.96 0.15
N VAL A 508 21.38 -24.21 -0.14
CA VAL A 508 22.07 -25.06 -1.12
C VAL A 508 21.29 -25.24 -2.42
N LEU A 509 20.01 -24.86 -2.42
CA LEU A 509 19.16 -24.80 -3.61
C LEU A 509 18.46 -23.45 -3.66
N GLY A 510 18.36 -22.86 -4.85
CA GLY A 510 17.77 -21.55 -5.02
C GLY A 510 18.72 -20.40 -4.69
N GLY A 511 18.15 -19.20 -4.60
CA GLY A 511 18.80 -18.02 -4.04
C GLY A 511 17.91 -17.32 -3.02
N ALA A 512 18.50 -16.37 -2.29
CA ALA A 512 17.77 -15.56 -1.30
C ALA A 512 16.62 -14.78 -1.99
N MET A 513 15.39 -14.89 -1.47
CA MET A 513 14.26 -14.11 -1.99
C MET A 513 14.43 -12.59 -1.80
N GLY A 514 15.29 -12.16 -0.87
CA GLY A 514 15.63 -10.74 -0.67
C GLY A 514 16.86 -10.26 -1.44
N SER A 515 17.51 -11.13 -2.22
CA SER A 515 18.66 -10.76 -3.06
C SER A 515 18.18 -10.23 -4.41
N SER A 516 18.64 -9.04 -4.79
CA SER A 516 18.30 -8.37 -6.05
C SER A 516 18.68 -9.22 -7.26
N PHE A 517 19.89 -9.77 -7.29
CA PHE A 517 20.34 -10.61 -8.40
C PHE A 517 19.56 -11.91 -8.55
N THR A 518 19.03 -12.48 -7.46
CA THR A 518 18.26 -13.74 -7.52
C THR A 518 17.03 -13.59 -8.44
N LEU A 519 16.39 -12.41 -8.43
CA LEU A 519 15.27 -12.09 -9.32
C LEU A 519 15.69 -12.17 -10.80
N THR A 520 16.76 -11.47 -11.15
CA THR A 520 17.28 -11.42 -12.52
C THR A 520 17.74 -12.81 -12.98
N LEU A 521 18.40 -13.56 -12.11
CA LEU A 521 18.83 -14.93 -12.42
C LEU A 521 17.64 -15.88 -12.66
N ALA A 522 16.61 -15.82 -11.81
CA ALA A 522 15.40 -16.62 -11.99
C ALA A 522 14.68 -16.27 -13.30
N ASN A 523 14.63 -14.99 -13.67
CA ASN A 523 14.07 -14.55 -14.93
C ASN A 523 14.85 -15.09 -16.15
N ILE A 524 16.18 -15.12 -16.09
CA ILE A 524 17.04 -15.70 -17.13
C ILE A 524 16.90 -17.22 -17.21
N PHE A 525 16.77 -17.90 -16.07
CA PHE A 525 16.46 -19.32 -16.03
C PHE A 525 15.14 -19.61 -16.74
N MET A 526 14.10 -18.83 -16.43
CA MET A 526 12.79 -18.96 -17.04
C MET A 526 12.79 -18.64 -18.53
N TRP A 527 13.64 -17.72 -19.01
CA TRP A 527 13.84 -17.48 -20.43
C TRP A 527 14.25 -18.76 -21.18
N LYS A 528 15.11 -19.61 -20.59
CA LYS A 528 15.47 -20.89 -21.20
C LYS A 528 14.36 -21.92 -21.09
N TRP A 529 13.77 -22.06 -19.90
CA TRP A 529 12.71 -23.05 -19.65
C TRP A 529 11.47 -22.82 -20.54
N GLN A 530 11.08 -21.56 -20.77
CA GLN A 530 9.85 -21.23 -21.49
C GLN A 530 9.95 -21.33 -23.02
N LYS A 531 11.14 -21.61 -23.58
CA LYS A 531 11.43 -21.54 -25.03
C LYS A 531 10.39 -22.28 -25.89
N GLU A 532 10.01 -23.50 -25.48
CA GLU A 532 9.06 -24.31 -26.26
C GLU A 532 7.61 -23.79 -26.17
N LEU A 533 7.19 -23.20 -25.04
CA LEU A 533 5.88 -22.56 -24.93
C LEU A 533 5.80 -21.31 -25.80
N VAL A 534 6.85 -20.48 -25.78
CA VAL A 534 6.94 -19.27 -26.61
C VAL A 534 6.93 -19.64 -28.08
N ARG A 535 7.77 -20.60 -28.50
CA ARG A 535 7.82 -21.08 -29.89
C ARG A 535 6.47 -21.58 -30.39
N ARG A 536 5.72 -22.31 -29.55
CA ARG A 536 4.36 -22.76 -29.89
C ARG A 536 3.41 -21.60 -30.11
N GLN A 537 3.45 -20.62 -29.21
CA GLN A 537 2.62 -19.44 -29.29
C GLN A 537 2.94 -18.61 -30.54
N ASP A 538 4.22 -18.43 -30.86
CA ASP A 538 4.65 -17.75 -32.09
C ASP A 538 4.12 -18.46 -33.36
N MET A 539 4.20 -19.80 -33.41
CA MET A 539 3.70 -20.58 -34.56
C MET A 539 2.17 -20.51 -34.72
N THR A 540 1.42 -20.46 -33.62
CA THR A 540 -0.05 -20.34 -33.66
C THR A 540 -0.52 -18.89 -33.72
N GLY A 541 0.42 -17.94 -33.64
CA GLY A 541 0.16 -16.50 -33.56
C GLY A 541 -0.42 -16.06 -32.22
N GLU A 542 -0.48 -16.92 -31.20
CA GLU A 542 -1.05 -16.51 -29.92
C GLU A 542 -0.11 -15.89 -28.91
N TYR A 543 -0.72 -15.29 -27.90
CA TYR A 543 -0.03 -14.44 -26.98
C TYR A 543 0.60 -15.29 -25.87
N TYR A 544 1.86 -14.98 -25.58
CA TYR A 544 2.59 -15.41 -24.40
C TYR A 544 3.16 -14.18 -23.70
N GLY A 545 3.02 -14.11 -22.38
CA GLY A 545 3.75 -13.13 -21.59
C GLY A 545 3.91 -13.58 -20.16
N ARG A 546 5.03 -13.21 -19.53
CA ARG A 546 5.35 -13.56 -18.15
C ARG A 546 5.65 -12.31 -17.34
N TYR A 547 5.02 -12.21 -16.17
CA TYR A 547 5.37 -11.28 -15.10
C TYR A 547 6.02 -12.08 -13.97
N ILE A 548 7.35 -12.13 -13.94
CA ILE A 548 8.10 -12.88 -12.91
C ILE A 548 7.66 -14.35 -12.83
N ASP A 549 6.91 -14.76 -11.81
CA ASP A 549 6.40 -16.11 -11.55
C ASP A 549 5.02 -16.37 -12.20
N ASP A 550 4.28 -15.31 -12.54
CA ASP A 550 2.96 -15.37 -13.16
C ASP A 550 3.09 -15.38 -14.70
N VAL A 551 2.57 -16.41 -15.36
CA VAL A 551 2.51 -16.51 -16.84
C VAL A 551 1.07 -16.34 -17.33
N PHE A 552 0.92 -15.65 -18.46
CA PHE A 552 -0.35 -15.48 -19.17
C PHE A 552 -0.21 -15.95 -20.62
N MET A 553 -1.19 -16.75 -21.09
CA MET A 553 -1.27 -17.24 -22.46
C MET A 553 -2.71 -17.13 -23.00
N THR A 554 -2.84 -16.94 -24.31
CA THR A 554 -4.11 -17.13 -25.03
C THR A 554 -4.10 -18.46 -25.80
N TRP A 555 -5.29 -18.99 -26.06
CA TRP A 555 -5.43 -20.23 -26.83
C TRP A 555 -6.78 -20.31 -27.56
N ASN A 556 -6.77 -20.54 -28.88
CA ASN A 556 -8.00 -20.70 -29.67
C ASN A 556 -8.35 -22.15 -30.04
N LYS A 557 -7.54 -23.13 -29.68
CA LYS A 557 -7.85 -24.55 -29.93
C LYS A 557 -8.55 -25.18 -28.73
N SER A 558 -8.64 -26.51 -28.71
CA SER A 558 -9.31 -27.22 -27.62
C SER A 558 -8.60 -27.04 -26.28
N GLU A 559 -9.40 -26.95 -25.21
CA GLU A 559 -8.89 -26.90 -23.83
C GLU A 559 -8.07 -28.16 -23.48
N ASN A 560 -8.46 -29.32 -23.99
CA ASN A 560 -7.75 -30.59 -23.77
C ASN A 560 -6.34 -30.59 -24.38
N GLU A 561 -6.16 -29.99 -25.55
CA GLU A 561 -4.83 -29.82 -26.16
C GLU A 561 -3.95 -28.92 -25.29
N LEU A 562 -4.51 -27.82 -24.76
CA LEU A 562 -3.78 -26.92 -23.87
C LEU A 562 -3.38 -27.62 -22.57
N LYS A 563 -4.29 -28.37 -21.94
CA LYS A 563 -3.99 -29.16 -20.74
C LYS A 563 -2.83 -30.12 -20.97
N LYS A 564 -2.85 -30.88 -22.08
CA LYS A 564 -1.76 -31.79 -22.44
C LYS A 564 -0.42 -31.07 -22.60
N ILE A 565 -0.43 -29.87 -23.21
CA ILE A 565 0.78 -29.05 -23.35
C ILE A 565 1.34 -28.65 -21.99
N LEU A 566 0.47 -28.18 -21.09
CA LEU A 566 0.87 -27.71 -19.75
C LEU A 566 1.29 -28.87 -18.84
N GLU A 567 0.62 -30.02 -18.92
CA GLU A 567 1.00 -31.24 -18.20
C GLU A 567 2.37 -31.74 -18.65
N ASN A 568 2.63 -31.75 -19.96
CA ASN A 568 3.96 -32.03 -20.50
C ASN A 568 4.99 -30.99 -20.06
N ALA A 569 4.65 -29.70 -20.02
CA ALA A 569 5.54 -28.66 -19.51
C ALA A 569 5.94 -28.88 -18.04
N ASN A 570 5.03 -29.45 -17.24
CA ASN A 570 5.25 -29.77 -15.83
C ASN A 570 6.24 -30.95 -15.61
N THR A 571 6.65 -31.64 -16.67
CA THR A 571 7.66 -32.71 -16.64
C THR A 571 9.02 -32.29 -17.18
N TRP A 572 9.16 -31.08 -17.76
CA TRP A 572 10.41 -30.64 -18.39
C TRP A 572 11.57 -30.46 -17.41
N HIS A 573 11.27 -30.10 -16.16
CA HIS A 573 12.30 -29.88 -15.15
C HIS A 573 11.81 -30.34 -13.77
N PRO A 574 12.59 -31.12 -13.00
CA PRO A 574 12.16 -31.68 -11.72
C PRO A 574 11.77 -30.61 -10.69
N ASN A 575 12.47 -29.47 -10.70
CA ASN A 575 12.27 -28.39 -9.73
C ASN A 575 11.26 -27.32 -10.16
N ILE A 576 10.69 -27.42 -11.36
CA ILE A 576 9.67 -26.47 -11.84
C ILE A 576 8.31 -27.15 -11.76
N LYS A 577 7.39 -26.53 -11.02
CA LYS A 577 6.01 -27.00 -10.86
C LYS A 577 5.02 -25.89 -11.16
N LEU A 578 4.08 -26.19 -12.05
CA LEU A 578 3.07 -25.27 -12.56
C LEU A 578 1.73 -25.50 -11.85
N GLU A 579 1.14 -24.41 -11.36
CA GLU A 579 -0.26 -24.37 -10.91
C GLU A 579 -1.05 -23.52 -11.91
N TYR A 580 -1.84 -24.15 -12.79
CA TYR A 580 -2.51 -23.47 -13.90
C TYR A 580 -4.03 -23.39 -13.76
N LYS A 581 -4.62 -22.37 -14.39
CA LYS A 581 -6.06 -22.17 -14.58
C LYS A 581 -6.33 -21.85 -16.03
N ILE A 582 -7.42 -22.39 -16.57
CA ILE A 582 -7.88 -22.14 -17.93
C ILE A 582 -9.34 -21.69 -17.87
N GLY A 583 -9.70 -20.69 -18.67
CA GLY A 583 -11.08 -20.24 -18.76
C GLY A 583 -11.24 -19.00 -19.62
N LYS A 584 -12.49 -18.58 -19.82
CA LYS A 584 -12.83 -17.33 -20.52
C LYS A 584 -12.81 -16.10 -19.63
N SER A 585 -12.77 -16.28 -18.31
CA SER A 585 -12.67 -15.21 -17.32
C SER A 585 -11.64 -15.60 -16.27
N LEU A 586 -10.49 -14.91 -16.26
CA LEU A 586 -9.39 -15.18 -15.33
C LEU A 586 -8.76 -13.88 -14.84
N PRO A 587 -8.43 -13.79 -13.54
CA PRO A 587 -7.60 -12.70 -13.05
C PRO A 587 -6.13 -12.92 -13.43
N PHE A 588 -5.47 -11.85 -13.84
CA PHE A 588 -4.01 -11.80 -14.00
C PHE A 588 -3.50 -10.44 -13.50
N LEU A 589 -2.50 -10.45 -12.62
CA LEU A 589 -2.09 -9.27 -11.85
C LEU A 589 -3.28 -8.61 -11.12
N ASP A 590 -3.60 -7.36 -11.47
CA ASP A 590 -4.70 -6.56 -10.97
C ASP A 590 -5.79 -6.28 -12.03
N VAL A 591 -5.88 -7.13 -13.05
CA VAL A 591 -6.90 -7.09 -14.12
C VAL A 591 -7.72 -8.39 -14.14
N LEU A 592 -9.04 -8.29 -14.27
CA LEU A 592 -9.90 -9.44 -14.54
C LEU A 592 -10.16 -9.48 -16.05
N LEU A 593 -9.56 -10.45 -16.74
CA LEU A 593 -9.67 -10.60 -18.18
C LEU A 593 -10.86 -11.49 -18.48
N THR A 594 -11.84 -10.99 -19.22
CA THR A 594 -13.04 -11.73 -19.61
C THR A 594 -13.30 -11.63 -21.12
N ASN A 595 -13.43 -12.77 -21.78
CA ASN A 595 -13.87 -12.87 -23.16
C ASN A 595 -15.40 -12.96 -23.22
N ILE A 596 -16.05 -11.84 -23.57
CA ILE A 596 -17.49 -11.74 -23.77
C ILE A 596 -17.76 -11.92 -25.26
N ASN A 597 -17.87 -13.18 -25.70
CA ASN A 597 -18.21 -13.55 -27.08
C ASN A 597 -17.35 -12.85 -28.16
N GLY A 598 -16.04 -12.72 -27.94
CA GLY A 598 -15.10 -12.07 -28.85
C GLY A 598 -14.80 -10.62 -28.51
N THR A 599 -15.40 -10.09 -27.43
CA THR A 599 -15.07 -8.77 -26.88
C THR A 599 -14.29 -8.92 -25.57
N LEU A 600 -13.14 -8.26 -25.48
CA LEU A 600 -12.33 -8.26 -24.26
C LEU A 600 -12.89 -7.28 -23.23
N SER A 601 -13.15 -7.77 -22.02
CA SER A 601 -13.51 -6.97 -20.85
C SER A 601 -12.42 -7.07 -19.79
N THR A 602 -12.02 -5.92 -19.22
CA THR A 602 -10.80 -5.79 -18.38
C THR A 602 -11.03 -4.97 -17.09
N PRO A 603 -12.10 -5.22 -16.29
CA PRO A 603 -12.27 -4.50 -15.03
C PRO A 603 -11.08 -4.69 -14.07
N VAL A 604 -10.88 -3.72 -13.17
CA VAL A 604 -9.87 -3.83 -12.09
C VAL A 604 -10.21 -5.04 -11.22
N TYR A 605 -9.22 -5.91 -10.99
CA TYR A 605 -9.37 -7.06 -10.13
C TYR A 605 -8.80 -6.79 -8.74
N HIS A 606 -9.64 -7.02 -7.73
CA HIS A 606 -9.25 -7.01 -6.33
C HIS A 606 -9.26 -8.46 -5.82
N LYS A 607 -8.13 -8.92 -5.29
CA LYS A 607 -8.05 -10.25 -4.69
C LYS A 607 -9.06 -10.33 -3.54
N PRO A 608 -9.83 -11.41 -3.38
CA PRO A 608 -10.79 -11.53 -2.28
C PRO A 608 -10.19 -11.36 -0.89
N ALA A 609 -8.90 -11.70 -0.74
CA ALA A 609 -8.15 -11.53 0.51
C ALA A 609 -7.49 -10.16 0.68
N ALA A 610 -7.58 -9.26 -0.32
CA ALA A 610 -7.04 -7.92 -0.21
C ALA A 610 -8.01 -7.05 0.59
N GLU A 611 -7.55 -6.62 1.76
CA GLU A 611 -8.28 -5.64 2.54
C GLU A 611 -8.15 -4.26 1.91
N PRO A 612 -9.19 -3.41 2.02
CA PRO A 612 -9.16 -2.04 1.53
C PRO A 612 -8.35 -1.15 2.49
N TYR A 613 -7.15 -1.56 2.92
CA TYR A 613 -6.29 -0.73 3.76
C TYR A 613 -5.44 0.18 2.88
N VAL A 614 -5.49 1.48 3.15
CA VAL A 614 -4.58 2.47 2.58
C VAL A 614 -3.97 3.28 3.71
N VAL A 615 -2.92 4.04 3.42
CA VAL A 615 -2.30 4.94 4.40
C VAL A 615 -3.38 5.85 4.98
N PRO A 616 -3.64 5.83 6.32
CA PRO A 616 -4.67 6.67 6.92
C PRO A 616 -4.38 8.15 6.69
N PHE A 617 -5.39 8.95 6.35
CA PHE A 617 -5.20 10.38 6.07
C PHE A 617 -4.66 11.19 7.25
N ILE A 618 -4.93 10.70 8.47
CA ILE A 618 -4.44 11.27 9.72
C ILE A 618 -2.98 10.89 10.04
N SER A 619 -2.32 10.10 9.19
CA SER A 619 -0.92 9.73 9.39
C SER A 619 0.03 10.85 8.99
N ASP A 620 1.23 10.86 9.56
CA ASP A 620 2.25 11.90 9.37
C ASP A 620 3.03 11.77 8.04
N HIS A 621 2.34 11.34 6.98
CA HIS A 621 2.92 11.28 5.65
C HIS A 621 2.78 12.63 4.93
N PRO A 622 3.75 13.03 4.09
CA PRO A 622 3.62 14.24 3.28
C PRO A 622 2.37 14.23 2.40
N ARG A 623 1.77 15.41 2.15
CA ARG A 623 0.50 15.53 1.40
C ARG A 623 0.50 14.83 0.04
N HIS A 624 1.61 14.96 -0.68
CA HIS A 624 1.78 14.37 -2.01
C HIS A 624 1.66 12.83 -2.00
N VAL A 625 1.91 12.15 -0.88
CA VAL A 625 1.72 10.69 -0.77
C VAL A 625 0.23 10.35 -0.91
N PHE A 626 -0.65 11.07 -0.23
CA PHE A 626 -2.10 10.85 -0.32
C PHE A 626 -2.63 11.15 -1.72
N ASP A 627 -2.22 12.28 -2.30
CA ASP A 627 -2.60 12.65 -3.66
C ASP A 627 -2.14 11.58 -4.66
N ASN A 628 -0.92 11.05 -4.51
CA ASN A 628 -0.40 9.97 -5.33
C ASN A 628 -1.19 8.67 -5.18
N ILE A 629 -1.62 8.27 -3.99
CA ILE A 629 -2.44 7.05 -3.80
C ILE A 629 -3.79 7.19 -4.53
N VAL A 630 -4.44 8.34 -4.42
CA VAL A 630 -5.70 8.63 -5.14
C VAL A 630 -5.48 8.64 -6.65
N GLN A 631 -4.49 9.40 -7.12
CA GLN A 631 -4.19 9.54 -8.54
C GLN A 631 -3.79 8.21 -9.17
N THR A 632 -2.93 7.41 -8.54
CA THR A 632 -2.52 6.10 -9.06
C THR A 632 -3.68 5.12 -9.10
N SER A 633 -4.52 5.09 -8.07
CA SER A 633 -5.71 4.23 -8.03
C SER A 633 -6.71 4.58 -9.13
N LEU A 634 -7.00 5.87 -9.32
CA LEU A 634 -7.89 6.35 -10.39
C LEU A 634 -7.28 6.15 -11.78
N ARG A 635 -5.99 6.46 -11.97
CA ARG A 635 -5.29 6.21 -13.24
C ARG A 635 -5.34 4.73 -13.61
N ARG A 636 -5.13 3.83 -12.65
CA ARG A 636 -5.31 2.40 -12.87
C ARG A 636 -6.75 2.06 -13.28
N ALA A 637 -7.74 2.57 -12.55
CA ALA A 637 -9.15 2.34 -12.91
C ALA A 637 -9.47 2.79 -14.34
N ILE A 638 -8.96 3.94 -14.77
CA ILE A 638 -9.12 4.46 -16.14
C ILE A 638 -8.39 3.56 -17.15
N LYS A 639 -7.12 3.22 -16.89
CA LYS A 639 -6.31 2.44 -17.82
C LYS A 639 -6.85 1.03 -18.04
N TYR A 640 -7.43 0.43 -17.01
CA TYR A 640 -7.86 -0.96 -17.07
C TYR A 640 -9.28 -1.11 -17.58
N SER A 641 -10.21 -0.27 -17.11
CA SER A 641 -11.63 -0.45 -17.34
C SER A 641 -12.00 -0.35 -18.82
N SER A 642 -12.45 -1.46 -19.41
CA SER A 642 -12.93 -1.51 -20.80
C SER A 642 -14.28 -0.81 -21.00
N THR A 643 -15.05 -0.59 -19.93
CA THR A 643 -16.36 0.06 -19.97
C THR A 643 -16.52 1.14 -18.90
N LEU A 644 -17.41 2.10 -19.16
CA LEU A 644 -17.77 3.14 -18.18
C LEU A 644 -18.33 2.53 -16.89
N GLN A 645 -19.08 1.43 -16.98
CA GLN A 645 -19.61 0.74 -15.81
C GLN A 645 -18.48 0.17 -14.95
N SER A 646 -17.53 -0.56 -15.55
CA SER A 646 -16.36 -1.09 -14.81
C SER A 646 -15.52 0.02 -14.17
N PHE A 647 -15.38 1.17 -14.84
CA PHE A 647 -14.72 2.33 -14.27
C PHE A 647 -15.48 2.89 -13.07
N ASN A 648 -16.80 3.03 -13.18
CA ASN A 648 -17.65 3.50 -12.08
C ASN A 648 -17.59 2.56 -10.88
N ASP A 649 -17.55 1.25 -11.10
CA ASP A 649 -17.44 0.25 -10.03
C ASP A 649 -16.08 0.33 -9.34
N ALA A 650 -14.98 0.42 -10.10
CA ALA A 650 -13.65 0.65 -9.55
C ALA A 650 -13.57 1.99 -8.78
N ARG A 651 -14.16 3.07 -9.32
CA ARG A 651 -14.21 4.38 -8.66
C ARG A 651 -15.00 4.32 -7.35
N ARG A 652 -16.14 3.61 -7.32
CA ARG A 652 -16.92 3.39 -6.09
C ARG A 652 -16.10 2.63 -5.06
N TYR A 653 -15.43 1.54 -5.46
CA TYR A 653 -14.53 0.79 -4.58
C TYR A 653 -13.42 1.67 -4.01
N ILE A 654 -12.79 2.50 -4.84
CA ILE A 654 -11.75 3.45 -4.42
C ILE A 654 -12.31 4.47 -3.41
N LYS A 655 -13.47 5.09 -3.71
CA LYS A 655 -14.14 6.04 -2.80
C LYS A 655 -14.44 5.38 -1.45
N SER A 656 -15.03 4.18 -1.47
CA SER A 656 -15.31 3.41 -0.25
C SER A 656 -14.04 3.06 0.53
N THR A 657 -12.96 2.71 -0.16
CA THR A 657 -11.65 2.43 0.46
C THR A 657 -11.10 3.64 1.18
N PHE A 658 -11.09 4.83 0.55
CA PHE A 658 -10.60 6.04 1.21
C PHE A 658 -11.48 6.46 2.39
N LEU A 659 -12.81 6.47 2.22
CA LEU A 659 -13.74 6.76 3.31
C LEU A 659 -13.57 5.81 4.50
N TYR A 660 -13.17 4.57 4.24
CA TYR A 660 -12.90 3.59 5.28
C TYR A 660 -11.63 3.89 6.09
N ASN A 661 -10.62 4.52 5.48
CA ASN A 661 -9.31 4.78 6.11
C ASN A 661 -9.17 6.21 6.67
N GLY A 662 -10.26 6.99 6.65
CA GLY A 662 -10.32 8.39 7.07
C GLY A 662 -10.08 9.31 5.90
#